data_AF-A0A058ZY63-F1
#
_entry.id   AF-A0A058ZY63-F1
#
_cell.length_a   1.000
_cell.length_b   1.000
_cell.length_c   1.000
_cell.angle_alpha   90.00
_cell.angle_beta   90.00
_cell.angle_gamma   90.00
#
_symmetry.space_group_name_H-M   'P 1'
#
loop_
_entity.id
_entity.type
_entity.pdbx_description
1 polymer ?
#
loop_
_entity_poly.entity_id
_entity_poly.type
_entity_poly.pdbx_seq_one_letter_code
_entity_poly.pdbx_strand_id
1 'polypeptide(L)'
;MVQTSTQPEQPMQVERKETEVLEDVKKKSDPTGLPFYKLLKYADTLDWILMALGTIGSVVHGMAQPVGYLLLGKALNAFGSRIEDKDGMVHALKKVVPYVWYMAIATFPAGILEIGCWMYASERQTAWIRLEFLRSVLRQEIGAFANELSSGKVIAGISTHMSVIQDATGEKLGHFLSYFATFFSGVLIAFICSWEVSLVTLFVVPLILLVGATYTKKMNAISAAKMIYLSEATTVVEKTISHIKTVFAFVGEDLAIKSFSDCTDKQSVISRGEALIKGDGTGMFQAVTNSRRSSGGNVIAAVVVTAGRSSGGHVIAAVMSILFGAISITYAAPDMQVFNQAKAAGNEVFKVIRRQPTISNASGGIVLKEIEGNIDIRNIHFSYPSREDKVILQGFTLSIPAGKTVALVGSSGCGKSTVISLVARFYDPSKGVILIDNHNIRDLDLKCLRQNNGAVSQEPSLFAGTIKDNLKVGNLDADDQQIENAAMMANAHNFISQLPDKYSTEVGQRGFQLSGGQKQRIAIARAVLKNPPILLLDEATSALDSQSEKLVQKALEKAMQGRTVILIAHRLSTIVNADEIAVVENGQVKETGTHSTLLDTSKFYNSLFNMQNIRVVRDKRGLSEKGAEIEESLREDPEQEEHEKRLEAVHFFRIWFGLRRMELLKTAIGSIAAGLSGISKPVFGFFIIKIGVAYYHKHAKREVGWYSIAFSLIGLLSLVSHILQHYYFGVVGEKAMTNLRKALFSGSCHSSTV
;
A
#
# COMPACT_ATOMS: atom_id res chain seq x y z
N MET A 1 25.56 26.64 -23.91
CA MET A 1 26.89 26.19 -23.46
C MET A 1 26.93 26.24 -21.93
N VAL A 2 26.66 25.12 -21.27
CA VAL A 2 27.13 24.80 -19.91
C VAL A 2 27.44 23.30 -19.96
N GLN A 3 28.72 22.96 -20.14
CA GLN A 3 29.19 21.58 -20.07
C GLN A 3 29.22 21.17 -18.60
N THR A 4 28.33 20.28 -18.19
CA THR A 4 28.48 19.51 -16.95
C THR A 4 29.04 18.14 -17.33
N SER A 5 30.32 17.94 -17.03
CA SER A 5 31.01 16.66 -17.16
C SER A 5 30.54 15.71 -16.05
N THR A 6 29.62 14.80 -16.36
CA THR A 6 29.32 13.66 -15.50
C THR A 6 30.35 12.55 -15.75
N GLN A 7 31.39 12.50 -14.93
CA GLN A 7 32.20 11.29 -14.80
C GLN A 7 31.34 10.17 -14.17
N PRO A 8 31.48 8.92 -14.61
CA PRO A 8 30.81 7.80 -13.96
C PRO A 8 31.40 7.57 -12.55
N GLU A 9 30.59 7.77 -11.50
CA GLU A 9 30.96 7.42 -10.12
C GLU A 9 31.32 5.92 -10.04
N GLN A 10 32.47 5.61 -9.45
CA GLN A 10 32.96 4.23 -9.31
C GLN A 10 32.04 3.42 -8.37
N PRO A 11 31.86 2.10 -8.60
CA PRO A 11 30.95 1.25 -7.83
C PRO A 11 31.19 1.25 -6.31
N MET A 12 32.43 1.51 -5.87
CA MET A 12 32.81 1.59 -4.45
C MET A 12 32.25 2.84 -3.73
N GLN A 13 31.97 3.93 -4.46
CA GLN A 13 31.36 5.14 -3.88
C GLN A 13 29.84 5.01 -3.74
N VAL A 14 29.20 4.22 -4.61
CA VAL A 14 27.78 3.87 -4.50
C VAL A 14 27.56 3.02 -3.25
N GLU A 15 28.42 2.03 -3.00
CA GLU A 15 28.37 1.18 -1.81
C GLU A 15 28.54 1.99 -0.51
N ARG A 16 29.38 3.04 -0.53
CA ARG A 16 29.60 3.94 0.62
C ARG A 16 28.40 4.87 0.88
N LYS A 17 27.84 5.48 -0.18
CA LYS A 17 26.59 6.26 -0.10
C LYS A 17 25.39 5.41 0.32
N GLU A 18 25.30 4.17 -0.15
CA GLU A 18 24.26 3.21 0.27
C GLU A 18 24.38 2.85 1.74
N THR A 19 25.61 2.68 2.25
CA THR A 19 25.86 2.39 3.67
C THR A 19 25.49 3.61 4.54
N GLU A 20 25.81 4.83 4.11
CA GLU A 20 25.42 6.07 4.81
C GLU A 20 23.90 6.31 4.77
N VAL A 21 23.23 6.05 3.65
CA VAL A 21 21.76 6.16 3.54
C VAL A 21 21.05 5.08 4.39
N LEU A 22 21.57 3.85 4.42
CA LEU A 22 21.07 2.78 5.30
C LEU A 22 21.31 3.09 6.79
N GLU A 23 22.42 3.75 7.13
CA GLU A 23 22.71 4.22 8.48
C GLU A 23 21.84 5.42 8.88
N ASP A 24 21.54 6.34 7.97
CA ASP A 24 20.63 7.47 8.22
C ASP A 24 19.17 7.03 8.33
N VAL A 25 18.75 6.01 7.58
CA VAL A 25 17.42 5.36 7.74
C VAL A 25 17.35 4.58 9.06
N LYS A 26 18.46 3.96 9.51
CA LYS A 26 18.56 3.34 10.84
C LYS A 26 18.61 4.35 11.98
N LYS A 27 19.22 5.52 11.79
CA LYS A 27 19.28 6.59 12.81
C LYS A 27 17.97 7.37 12.97
N LYS A 28 17.09 7.38 11.96
CA LYS A 28 15.76 8.04 12.00
C LYS A 28 14.58 7.10 12.35
N SER A 29 14.82 5.80 12.50
CA SER A 29 13.79 4.87 13.00
C SER A 29 13.92 4.73 14.51
N ASP A 30 12.86 5.08 15.22
CA ASP A 30 12.73 4.93 16.68
C ASP A 30 13.10 3.47 17.08
N PRO A 31 14.08 3.24 17.98
CA PRO A 31 14.65 1.90 18.22
C PRO A 31 13.71 0.91 18.90
N THR A 32 12.47 1.30 19.21
CA THR A 32 11.43 0.42 19.75
C THR A 32 10.35 0.15 18.71
N GLY A 33 10.64 -0.71 17.74
CA GLY A 33 9.60 -1.28 16.87
C GLY A 33 8.47 -1.91 17.69
N LEU A 34 7.23 -1.80 17.19
CA LEU A 34 6.05 -2.36 17.87
C LEU A 34 6.29 -3.87 18.17
N PRO A 35 6.16 -4.33 19.43
CA PRO A 35 6.25 -5.75 19.74
C PRO A 35 5.20 -6.56 18.98
N PHE A 36 5.57 -7.75 18.47
CA PHE A 36 4.69 -8.55 17.59
C PHE A 36 3.34 -8.88 18.24
N TYR A 37 3.33 -9.19 19.54
CA TYR A 37 2.09 -9.51 20.27
C TYR A 37 1.06 -8.37 20.26
N LYS A 38 1.49 -7.11 20.05
CA LYS A 38 0.57 -5.97 19.94
C LYS A 38 -0.21 -5.99 18.61
N LEU A 39 0.28 -6.66 17.58
CA LEU A 39 -0.46 -6.87 16.33
C LEU A 39 -1.69 -7.76 16.56
N LEU A 40 -1.60 -8.69 17.52
CA LEU A 40 -2.68 -9.60 17.92
C LEU A 40 -3.61 -9.02 19.00
N LYS A 41 -3.51 -7.71 19.29
CA LYS A 41 -4.29 -7.08 20.38
C LYS A 41 -5.80 -7.21 20.20
N TYR A 42 -6.28 -7.24 18.95
CA TYR A 42 -7.71 -7.29 18.63
C TYR A 42 -8.24 -8.72 18.47
N ALA A 43 -7.44 -9.75 18.80
CA ALA A 43 -7.90 -11.13 18.80
C ALA A 43 -8.97 -11.37 19.87
N ASP A 44 -10.16 -11.80 19.46
CA ASP A 44 -11.24 -12.23 20.35
C ASP A 44 -11.03 -13.68 20.83
N THR A 45 -11.96 -14.20 21.65
CA THR A 45 -11.86 -15.58 22.17
C THR A 45 -11.91 -16.64 21.06
N LEU A 46 -12.66 -16.39 19.98
CA LEU A 46 -12.75 -17.28 18.83
C LEU A 46 -11.43 -17.24 18.05
N ASP A 47 -10.84 -16.08 17.86
CA ASP A 47 -9.53 -15.91 17.21
C ASP A 47 -8.44 -16.65 17.99
N TRP A 48 -8.45 -16.59 19.32
CA TRP A 48 -7.54 -17.37 20.16
C TRP A 48 -7.72 -18.88 20.02
N ILE A 49 -8.97 -19.37 19.96
CA ILE A 49 -9.26 -20.79 19.72
C ILE A 49 -8.77 -21.22 18.34
N LEU A 50 -9.03 -20.40 17.31
CA LEU A 50 -8.57 -20.67 15.95
C LEU A 50 -7.04 -20.68 15.85
N MET A 51 -6.35 -19.70 16.43
CA MET A 51 -4.89 -19.68 16.46
C MET A 51 -4.31 -20.89 17.19
N ALA A 52 -4.97 -21.36 18.27
CA ALA A 52 -4.57 -22.58 18.96
C ALA A 52 -4.76 -23.84 18.08
N LEU A 53 -5.90 -23.98 17.40
CA LEU A 53 -6.15 -25.08 16.45
C LEU A 53 -5.20 -25.04 15.26
N GLY A 54 -4.94 -23.86 14.71
CA GLY A 54 -3.97 -23.64 13.63
C GLY A 54 -2.55 -23.99 14.06
N THR A 55 -2.16 -23.68 15.30
CA THR A 55 -0.87 -24.07 15.89
C THR A 55 -0.74 -25.59 15.99
N ILE A 56 -1.79 -26.29 16.44
CA ILE A 56 -1.81 -27.76 16.49
C ILE A 56 -1.67 -28.33 15.07
N GLY A 57 -2.42 -27.78 14.11
CA GLY A 57 -2.32 -28.13 12.69
C GLY A 57 -0.89 -27.97 12.15
N SER A 58 -0.26 -26.82 12.44
CA SER A 58 1.10 -26.49 12.00
C SER A 58 2.12 -27.48 12.53
N VAL A 59 2.01 -27.88 13.81
CA VAL A 59 2.92 -28.87 14.41
C VAL A 59 2.74 -30.24 13.77
N VAL A 60 1.50 -30.72 13.61
CA VAL A 60 1.22 -32.04 13.02
C VAL A 60 1.64 -32.08 11.55
N HIS A 61 1.37 -31.03 10.79
CA HIS A 61 1.77 -30.91 9.40
C HIS A 61 3.30 -30.82 9.27
N GLY A 62 3.98 -30.03 10.11
CA GLY A 62 5.44 -29.93 10.12
C GLY A 62 6.14 -31.25 10.47
N MET A 63 5.54 -32.08 11.32
CA MET A 63 6.04 -33.43 11.67
C MET A 63 5.87 -34.46 10.55
N ALA A 64 4.99 -34.21 9.57
CA ALA A 64 4.67 -35.15 8.49
C ALA A 64 5.91 -35.63 7.75
N GLN A 65 6.78 -34.70 7.38
CA GLN A 65 7.92 -34.98 6.52
C GLN A 65 8.99 -35.85 7.21
N PRO A 66 9.45 -35.54 8.45
CA PRO A 66 10.34 -36.42 9.22
C PRO A 66 9.75 -37.80 9.52
N VAL A 67 8.45 -37.87 9.85
CA VAL A 67 7.75 -39.16 10.06
C VAL A 67 7.70 -39.96 8.76
N GLY A 68 7.49 -39.30 7.62
CA GLY A 68 7.57 -39.92 6.30
C GLY A 68 8.93 -40.56 6.03
N TYR A 69 10.03 -39.90 6.37
CA TYR A 69 11.38 -40.47 6.22
C TYR A 69 11.63 -41.63 7.18
N LEU A 70 11.09 -41.60 8.39
CA LEU A 70 11.12 -42.75 9.32
C LEU A 70 10.41 -43.97 8.72
N LEU A 71 9.21 -43.78 8.17
CA LEU A 71 8.45 -44.84 7.51
C LEU A 71 9.16 -45.38 6.27
N LEU A 72 9.78 -44.51 5.48
CA LEU A 72 10.66 -44.90 4.37
C LEU A 72 11.83 -45.75 4.87
N GLY A 73 12.48 -45.36 5.97
CA GLY A 73 13.54 -46.15 6.61
C GLY A 73 13.07 -47.54 7.04
N LYS A 74 11.88 -47.64 7.65
CA LYS A 74 11.27 -48.93 8.01
C LYS A 74 10.98 -49.80 6.79
N ALA A 75 10.47 -49.21 5.70
CA ALA A 75 10.26 -49.91 4.44
C ALA A 75 11.59 -50.42 3.86
N LEU A 76 12.63 -49.60 3.85
CA LEU A 76 13.97 -49.99 3.38
C LEU A 76 14.57 -51.13 4.21
N ASN A 77 14.34 -51.16 5.52
CA ASN A 77 14.75 -52.29 6.36
C ASN A 77 14.00 -53.58 6.01
N ALA A 78 12.69 -53.49 5.74
CA ALA A 78 11.87 -54.62 5.31
C ALA A 78 12.34 -55.20 3.96
N PHE A 79 12.77 -54.33 3.03
CA PHE A 79 13.40 -54.74 1.76
C PHE A 79 14.79 -55.33 1.96
N GLY A 80 15.69 -54.63 2.66
CA GLY A 80 17.11 -54.96 2.74
C GLY A 80 17.44 -56.20 3.57
N SER A 81 16.65 -56.51 4.60
CA SER A 81 16.88 -57.68 5.46
C SER A 81 16.35 -59.00 4.90
N ARG A 82 15.52 -58.97 3.84
CA ARG A 82 14.81 -60.14 3.28
C ARG A 82 14.93 -60.23 1.77
N ILE A 83 16.05 -59.76 1.20
CA ILE A 83 16.29 -59.71 -0.26
C ILE A 83 16.10 -61.09 -0.92
N GLU A 84 16.38 -62.18 -0.21
CA GLU A 84 16.27 -63.56 -0.69
C GLU A 84 14.90 -64.22 -0.40
N ASP A 85 14.08 -63.64 0.49
CA ASP A 85 12.77 -64.16 0.93
C ASP A 85 11.63 -63.21 0.54
N LYS A 86 11.01 -63.50 -0.62
CA LYS A 86 9.93 -62.68 -1.19
C LYS A 86 8.68 -62.63 -0.30
N ASP A 87 8.29 -63.76 0.29
CA ASP A 87 7.07 -63.84 1.09
C ASP A 87 7.24 -63.12 2.43
N GLY A 88 8.40 -63.29 3.07
CA GLY A 88 8.78 -62.53 4.26
C GLY A 88 8.85 -61.02 4.00
N MET A 89 9.40 -60.60 2.86
CA MET A 89 9.47 -59.18 2.48
C MET A 89 8.07 -58.57 2.33
N VAL A 90 7.17 -59.23 1.61
CA VAL A 90 5.78 -58.76 1.42
C VAL A 90 5.05 -58.66 2.77
N HIS A 91 5.23 -59.63 3.65
CA HIS A 91 4.61 -59.61 4.99
C HIS A 91 5.14 -58.45 5.85
N ALA A 92 6.43 -58.15 5.81
CA ALA A 92 7.03 -57.03 6.53
C ALA A 92 6.54 -55.68 5.98
N LEU A 93 6.42 -55.55 4.66
CA LEU A 93 5.93 -54.31 4.03
C LEU A 93 4.44 -54.07 4.34
N LYS A 94 3.61 -55.13 4.34
CA LYS A 94 2.20 -55.05 4.75
C LYS A 94 2.01 -54.47 6.15
N LYS A 95 3.01 -54.60 7.06
CA LYS A 95 2.97 -53.98 8.40
C LYS A 95 3.25 -52.47 8.38
N VAL A 96 3.95 -51.95 7.38
CA VAL A 96 4.32 -50.51 7.28
C VAL A 96 3.21 -49.71 6.59
N VAL A 97 2.52 -50.30 5.61
CA VAL A 97 1.48 -49.63 4.80
C VAL A 97 0.40 -48.91 5.63
N PRO A 98 -0.18 -49.50 6.69
CA PRO A 98 -1.20 -48.82 7.50
C PRO A 98 -0.70 -47.52 8.14
N TYR A 99 0.57 -47.47 8.57
CA TYR A 99 1.15 -46.26 9.17
C TYR A 99 1.30 -45.11 8.16
N VAL A 100 1.53 -45.42 6.89
CA VAL A 100 1.56 -44.41 5.82
C VAL A 100 0.16 -43.81 5.63
N TRP A 101 -0.89 -44.64 5.68
CA TRP A 101 -2.27 -44.17 5.63
C TRP A 101 -2.66 -43.37 6.87
N TYR A 102 -2.28 -43.80 8.07
CA TYR A 102 -2.53 -43.03 9.30
C TYR A 102 -1.87 -41.66 9.26
N MET A 103 -0.63 -41.58 8.76
CA MET A 103 0.04 -40.30 8.53
C MET A 103 -0.75 -39.44 7.55
N ALA A 104 -1.13 -39.96 6.38
CA ALA A 104 -1.88 -39.20 5.38
C ALA A 104 -3.23 -38.67 5.91
N ILE A 105 -3.98 -39.50 6.64
CA ILE A 105 -5.26 -39.15 7.27
C ILE A 105 -5.08 -38.09 8.37
N ALA A 106 -3.95 -38.09 9.07
CA ALA A 106 -3.65 -37.08 10.09
C ALA A 106 -3.18 -35.75 9.47
N THR A 107 -2.35 -35.80 8.41
CA THR A 107 -1.71 -34.61 7.84
C THR A 107 -2.65 -33.79 6.97
N PHE A 108 -3.61 -34.43 6.30
CA PHE A 108 -4.60 -33.74 5.47
C PHE A 108 -5.45 -32.72 6.26
N PRO A 109 -6.16 -33.10 7.34
CA PRO A 109 -6.90 -32.14 8.15
C PRO A 109 -5.97 -31.18 8.89
N ALA A 110 -4.77 -31.60 9.28
CA ALA A 110 -3.81 -30.72 9.94
C ALA A 110 -3.38 -29.53 9.06
N GLY A 111 -3.12 -29.76 7.77
CA GLY A 111 -2.80 -28.67 6.83
C GLY A 111 -3.99 -27.72 6.59
N ILE A 112 -5.21 -28.25 6.55
CA ILE A 112 -6.44 -27.44 6.46
C ILE A 112 -6.61 -26.58 7.72
N LEU A 113 -6.40 -27.15 8.90
CA LEU A 113 -6.47 -26.42 10.17
C LEU A 113 -5.38 -25.35 10.28
N GLU A 114 -4.14 -25.67 9.88
CA GLU A 114 -3.03 -24.71 9.85
C GLU A 114 -3.40 -23.49 9.00
N ILE A 115 -3.67 -23.68 7.72
CA ILE A 115 -3.88 -22.55 6.80
C ILE A 115 -5.23 -21.87 7.08
N GLY A 116 -6.30 -22.66 7.21
CA GLY A 116 -7.66 -22.16 7.37
C GLY A 116 -7.86 -21.37 8.66
N CYS A 117 -7.39 -21.89 9.81
CA CYS A 117 -7.58 -21.20 11.08
C CYS A 117 -6.73 -19.92 11.19
N TRP A 118 -5.46 -19.96 10.76
CA TRP A 118 -4.60 -18.76 10.77
C TRP A 118 -5.12 -17.68 9.81
N MET A 119 -5.49 -18.05 8.58
CA MET A 119 -6.06 -17.09 7.62
C MET A 119 -7.35 -16.46 8.14
N TYR A 120 -8.29 -17.28 8.64
CA TYR A 120 -9.58 -16.76 9.11
C TYR A 120 -9.44 -15.83 10.33
N ALA A 121 -8.58 -16.19 11.30
CA ALA A 121 -8.27 -15.33 12.43
C ALA A 121 -7.59 -14.02 12.00
N SER A 122 -6.70 -14.06 11.00
CA SER A 122 -6.02 -12.87 10.50
C SER A 122 -6.95 -11.89 9.77
N GLU A 123 -7.92 -12.39 8.99
CA GLU A 123 -8.89 -11.56 8.27
C GLU A 123 -9.81 -10.82 9.25
N ARG A 124 -10.32 -11.54 10.26
CA ARG A 124 -11.16 -10.95 11.32
C ARG A 124 -10.45 -9.83 12.05
N GLN A 125 -9.24 -10.09 12.54
CA GLN A 125 -8.44 -9.09 13.26
C GLN A 125 -8.10 -7.89 12.38
N THR A 126 -7.72 -8.12 11.12
CA THR A 126 -7.39 -7.05 10.18
C THR A 126 -8.61 -6.19 9.85
N ALA A 127 -9.80 -6.79 9.71
CA ALA A 127 -11.05 -6.04 9.52
C ALA A 127 -11.34 -5.10 10.70
N TRP A 128 -11.17 -5.57 11.94
CA TRP A 128 -11.29 -4.72 13.14
C TRP A 128 -10.26 -3.60 13.17
N ILE A 129 -8.99 -3.90 12.85
CA ILE A 129 -7.92 -2.89 12.80
C ILE A 129 -8.22 -1.85 11.71
N ARG A 130 -8.71 -2.25 10.52
CA ARG A 130 -9.13 -1.34 9.44
C ARG A 130 -10.24 -0.39 9.91
N LEU A 131 -11.25 -0.92 10.60
CA LEU A 131 -12.37 -0.12 11.12
C LEU A 131 -11.89 0.91 12.14
N GLU A 132 -11.07 0.49 13.11
CA GLU A 132 -10.60 1.39 14.17
C GLU A 132 -9.58 2.41 13.65
N PHE A 133 -8.74 2.02 12.68
CA PHE A 133 -7.87 2.96 11.97
C PHE A 133 -8.68 4.02 11.24
N LEU A 134 -9.67 3.64 10.45
CA LEU A 134 -10.52 4.58 9.72
C LEU A 134 -11.29 5.49 10.69
N ARG A 135 -11.84 4.93 11.78
CA ARG A 135 -12.51 5.71 12.82
C ARG A 135 -11.56 6.71 13.48
N SER A 136 -10.32 6.33 13.77
CA SER A 136 -9.33 7.25 14.33
C SER A 136 -8.98 8.35 13.33
N VAL A 137 -8.68 8.01 12.07
CA VAL A 137 -8.36 8.98 11.01
C VAL A 137 -9.47 10.03 10.88
N LEU A 138 -10.73 9.62 10.82
CA LEU A 138 -11.87 10.54 10.67
C LEU A 138 -12.13 11.43 11.90
N ARG A 139 -11.52 11.12 13.06
CA ARG A 139 -11.58 11.94 14.27
C ARG A 139 -10.45 12.96 14.38
N GLN A 140 -9.42 12.87 13.53
CA GLN A 140 -8.27 13.76 13.59
C GLN A 140 -8.61 15.18 13.13
N GLU A 141 -7.91 16.16 13.71
CA GLU A 141 -8.02 17.55 13.31
C GLU A 141 -7.44 17.82 11.91
N ILE A 142 -7.93 18.87 11.23
CA ILE A 142 -7.49 19.22 9.87
C ILE A 142 -5.98 19.53 9.82
N GLY A 143 -5.43 20.12 10.89
CA GLY A 143 -3.99 20.36 11.01
C GLY A 143 -3.14 19.09 10.92
N ALA A 144 -3.65 17.95 11.38
CA ALA A 144 -2.94 16.67 11.27
C ALA A 144 -2.79 16.23 9.81
N PHE A 145 -3.80 16.46 8.97
CA PHE A 145 -3.77 16.10 7.55
C PHE A 145 -2.82 16.97 6.73
N ALA A 146 -2.50 18.18 7.20
CA ALA A 146 -1.55 19.07 6.54
C ALA A 146 -0.08 18.63 6.76
N ASN A 147 0.23 18.06 7.92
CA ASN A 147 1.62 17.78 8.32
C ASN A 147 1.92 16.26 8.39
N GLU A 148 1.10 15.51 9.12
CA GLU A 148 1.46 14.14 9.55
C GLU A 148 0.67 13.04 8.84
N LEU A 149 -0.61 13.29 8.54
CA LEU A 149 -1.59 12.38 7.95
C LEU A 149 -1.91 12.75 6.49
N SER A 150 -0.90 12.78 5.63
CA SER A 150 -1.15 13.01 4.21
C SER A 150 -2.09 11.94 3.64
N SER A 151 -2.86 12.31 2.60
CA SER A 151 -3.80 11.38 1.95
C SER A 151 -3.12 10.09 1.51
N GLY A 152 -1.89 10.16 0.98
CA GLY A 152 -1.10 8.99 0.63
C GLY A 152 -0.79 8.06 1.81
N LYS A 153 -0.45 8.62 2.99
CA LYS A 153 -0.22 7.82 4.21
C LYS A 153 -1.49 7.13 4.70
N VAL A 154 -2.65 7.80 4.61
CA VAL A 154 -3.93 7.20 4.99
C VAL A 154 -4.29 6.04 4.04
N ILE A 155 -4.09 6.21 2.74
CA ILE A 155 -4.35 5.17 1.73
C ILE A 155 -3.39 3.98 1.91
N ALA A 156 -2.10 4.25 2.09
CA ALA A 156 -1.13 3.19 2.40
C ALA A 156 -1.46 2.49 3.72
N GLY A 157 -1.93 3.25 4.71
CA GLY A 157 -2.38 2.76 6.01
C GLY A 157 -3.54 1.78 5.92
N ILE A 158 -4.57 2.08 5.12
CA ILE A 158 -5.76 1.20 5.00
C ILE A 158 -5.55 0.00 4.07
N SER A 159 -4.66 0.12 3.09
CA SER A 159 -4.41 -0.90 2.06
C SER A 159 -3.11 -1.66 2.32
N THR A 160 -1.97 -1.08 1.94
CA THR A 160 -0.65 -1.74 1.96
C THR A 160 -0.24 -2.19 3.35
N HIS A 161 -0.32 -1.32 4.36
CA HIS A 161 0.08 -1.67 5.73
C HIS A 161 -0.81 -2.77 6.33
N MET A 162 -2.12 -2.73 6.07
CA MET A 162 -3.05 -3.78 6.54
C MET A 162 -2.77 -5.12 5.87
N SER A 163 -2.49 -5.13 4.56
CA SER A 163 -2.15 -6.36 3.83
C SER A 163 -0.86 -7.00 4.36
N VAL A 164 0.17 -6.20 4.67
CA VAL A 164 1.42 -6.70 5.27
C VAL A 164 1.20 -7.24 6.68
N ILE A 165 0.38 -6.57 7.50
CA ILE A 165 0.00 -7.05 8.84
C ILE A 165 -0.75 -8.37 8.73
N GLN A 166 -1.71 -8.47 7.80
CA GLN A 166 -2.52 -9.66 7.57
C GLN A 166 -1.69 -10.86 7.10
N ASP A 167 -0.77 -10.66 6.15
CA ASP A 167 0.12 -11.73 5.67
C ASP A 167 0.99 -12.28 6.83
N ALA A 168 1.51 -11.38 7.67
CA ALA A 168 2.33 -11.76 8.83
C ALA A 168 1.56 -12.49 9.95
N THR A 169 0.32 -12.07 10.26
CA THR A 169 -0.49 -12.69 11.32
C THR A 169 -1.32 -13.87 10.84
N GLY A 170 -1.36 -14.13 9.53
CA GLY A 170 -2.05 -15.24 8.89
C GLY A 170 -1.14 -16.41 8.55
N GLU A 171 -1.16 -16.83 7.29
CA GLU A 171 -0.53 -18.05 6.78
C GLU A 171 0.96 -18.17 7.15
N LYS A 172 1.71 -17.06 7.09
CA LYS A 172 3.16 -17.04 7.36
C LYS A 172 3.50 -17.46 8.78
N LEU A 173 2.66 -17.14 9.75
CA LEU A 173 2.88 -17.53 11.14
C LEU A 173 2.68 -19.04 11.34
N GLY A 174 1.70 -19.63 10.64
CA GLY A 174 1.49 -21.07 10.58
C GLY A 174 2.69 -21.80 9.99
N HIS A 175 3.11 -21.42 8.77
CA HIS A 175 4.26 -22.02 8.10
C HIS A 175 5.54 -21.90 8.92
N PHE A 176 5.77 -20.73 9.52
CA PHE A 176 6.92 -20.52 10.40
C PHE A 176 6.93 -21.55 11.53
N LEU A 177 5.80 -21.76 12.21
CA LEU A 177 5.66 -22.79 13.25
C LEU A 177 5.88 -24.21 12.70
N SER A 178 5.33 -24.51 11.53
CA SER A 178 5.50 -25.79 10.84
C SER A 178 6.96 -26.07 10.52
N TYR A 179 7.73 -25.08 10.04
CA TYR A 179 9.15 -25.23 9.77
C TYR A 179 9.98 -25.54 11.02
N PHE A 180 9.68 -24.90 12.14
CA PHE A 180 10.31 -25.23 13.42
C PHE A 180 9.92 -26.63 13.89
N ALA A 181 8.65 -27.01 13.75
CA ALA A 181 8.20 -28.37 14.07
C ALA A 181 8.92 -29.42 13.21
N THR A 182 9.10 -29.18 11.91
CA THR A 182 9.89 -30.04 11.01
C THR A 182 11.34 -30.18 11.45
N PHE A 183 11.98 -29.07 11.84
CA PHE A 183 13.36 -29.11 12.30
C PHE A 183 13.52 -29.94 13.59
N PHE A 184 12.76 -29.62 14.63
CA PHE A 184 12.90 -30.28 15.92
C PHE A 184 12.47 -31.75 15.85
N SER A 185 11.38 -32.06 15.15
CA SER A 185 10.97 -33.45 14.93
C SER A 185 11.97 -34.22 14.06
N GLY A 186 12.57 -33.57 13.06
CA GLY A 186 13.64 -34.12 12.24
C GLY A 186 14.88 -34.51 13.03
N VAL A 187 15.35 -33.62 13.91
CA VAL A 187 16.45 -33.90 14.85
C VAL A 187 16.08 -35.02 15.81
N LEU A 188 14.90 -34.94 16.45
CA LEU A 188 14.43 -35.94 17.42
C LEU A 188 14.36 -37.35 16.80
N ILE A 189 13.70 -37.50 15.65
CA ILE A 189 13.56 -38.79 14.94
C ILE A 189 14.93 -39.34 14.55
N ALA A 190 15.86 -38.49 14.12
CA ALA A 190 17.18 -38.93 13.74
C ALA A 190 17.97 -39.49 14.92
N PHE A 191 17.96 -38.81 16.07
CA PHE A 191 18.59 -39.31 17.30
C PHE A 191 17.99 -40.63 17.78
N ILE A 192 16.66 -40.81 17.65
CA ILE A 192 15.98 -42.07 17.96
C ILE A 192 16.43 -43.20 17.01
N CYS A 193 16.63 -42.91 15.72
CA CYS A 193 17.02 -43.92 14.72
C CYS A 193 18.51 -44.31 14.83
N SER A 194 19.40 -43.33 14.93
CA SER A 194 20.84 -43.53 15.01
C SER A 194 21.52 -42.28 15.56
N TRP A 195 21.83 -42.28 16.85
CA TRP A 195 22.50 -41.15 17.50
C TRP A 195 23.92 -40.91 16.94
N GLU A 196 24.66 -41.98 16.61
CA GLU A 196 26.04 -41.90 16.06
C GLU A 196 26.08 -41.14 14.72
N VAL A 197 25.18 -41.49 13.79
CA VAL A 197 25.08 -40.83 12.47
C VAL A 197 24.47 -39.44 12.58
N SER A 198 23.55 -39.26 13.54
CA SER A 198 22.90 -37.97 13.78
C SER A 198 23.86 -36.90 14.27
N LEU A 199 24.77 -37.21 15.22
CA LEU A 199 25.79 -36.27 15.68
C LEU A 199 26.70 -35.79 14.54
N VAL A 200 27.13 -36.72 13.70
CA VAL A 200 27.97 -36.46 12.54
C VAL A 200 27.25 -35.55 11.54
N THR A 201 25.94 -35.80 11.32
CA THR A 201 25.11 -35.00 10.41
C THR A 201 24.75 -33.63 10.99
N LEU A 202 24.56 -33.52 12.31
CA LEU A 202 24.25 -32.28 12.99
C LEU A 202 25.40 -31.26 12.87
N PHE A 203 26.66 -31.71 12.84
CA PHE A 203 27.83 -30.85 12.60
C PHE A 203 27.79 -30.08 11.26
N VAL A 204 26.97 -30.55 10.32
CA VAL A 204 26.78 -29.95 8.99
C VAL A 204 25.77 -28.82 9.01
N VAL A 205 24.80 -28.91 9.92
CA VAL A 205 23.68 -27.98 10.01
C VAL A 205 24.16 -26.53 10.17
N PRO A 206 25.14 -26.19 11.03
CA PRO A 206 25.69 -24.84 11.12
C PRO A 206 26.25 -24.31 9.79
N LEU A 207 26.89 -25.17 8.97
CA LEU A 207 27.43 -24.77 7.67
C LEU A 207 26.31 -24.48 6.67
N ILE A 208 25.26 -25.31 6.64
CA ILE A 208 24.07 -25.08 5.80
C ILE A 208 23.37 -23.78 6.21
N LEU A 209 23.20 -23.55 7.51
CA LEU A 209 22.60 -22.34 8.05
C LEU A 209 23.44 -21.09 7.73
N LEU A 210 24.78 -21.18 7.77
CA LEU A 210 25.67 -20.08 7.39
C LEU A 210 25.54 -19.72 5.90
N VAL A 211 25.50 -20.73 5.02
CA VAL A 211 25.27 -20.54 3.58
C VAL A 211 23.88 -19.93 3.34
N GLY A 212 22.84 -20.45 4.00
CA GLY A 212 21.49 -19.90 3.92
C GLY A 212 21.43 -18.44 4.40
N ALA A 213 22.01 -18.13 5.55
CA ALA A 213 22.01 -16.79 6.12
C ALA A 213 22.77 -15.77 5.25
N THR A 214 23.92 -16.15 4.70
CA THR A 214 24.68 -15.27 3.78
C THR A 214 23.94 -15.05 2.46
N TYR A 215 23.30 -16.08 1.92
CA TYR A 215 22.42 -15.99 0.76
C TYR A 215 21.24 -15.03 1.02
N THR A 216 20.47 -15.24 2.10
CA THR A 216 19.33 -14.40 2.47
C THR A 216 19.76 -12.95 2.70
N LYS A 217 20.87 -12.70 3.39
CA LYS A 217 21.39 -11.34 3.62
C LYS A 217 21.72 -10.61 2.31
N LYS A 218 22.45 -11.27 1.40
CA LYS A 218 22.80 -10.70 0.10
C LYS A 218 21.57 -10.49 -0.79
N MET A 219 20.65 -11.44 -0.82
CA MET A 219 19.39 -11.32 -1.56
C MET A 219 18.57 -10.12 -1.09
N ASN A 220 18.40 -9.98 0.23
CA ASN A 220 17.64 -8.87 0.82
C ASN A 220 18.25 -7.50 0.48
N ALA A 221 19.58 -7.37 0.47
CA ALA A 221 20.26 -6.13 0.10
C ALA A 221 19.99 -5.76 -1.37
N ILE A 222 20.11 -6.71 -2.30
CA ILE A 222 19.83 -6.47 -3.72
C ILE A 222 18.35 -6.19 -3.96
N SER A 223 17.43 -6.93 -3.33
CA SER A 223 15.99 -6.70 -3.45
C SER A 223 15.60 -5.31 -2.95
N ALA A 224 16.22 -4.82 -1.88
CA ALA A 224 16.02 -3.45 -1.39
C ALA A 224 16.51 -2.40 -2.41
N ALA A 225 17.71 -2.57 -2.96
CA ALA A 225 18.24 -1.68 -4.01
C ALA A 225 17.34 -1.66 -5.26
N LYS A 226 16.83 -2.83 -5.68
CA LYS A 226 15.88 -2.96 -6.79
C LYS A 226 14.57 -2.23 -6.53
N MET A 227 14.06 -2.25 -5.29
CA MET A 227 12.81 -1.58 -4.91
C MET A 227 12.92 -0.06 -4.99
N ILE A 228 14.10 0.52 -4.74
CA ILE A 228 14.34 1.98 -4.86
C ILE A 228 14.12 2.44 -6.30
N TYR A 229 14.78 1.80 -7.27
CA TYR A 229 14.62 2.15 -8.69
C TYR A 229 13.21 1.86 -9.22
N LEU A 230 12.57 0.81 -8.72
CA LEU A 230 11.17 0.53 -9.06
C LEU A 230 10.24 1.64 -8.55
N SER A 231 10.44 2.11 -7.32
CA SER A 231 9.66 3.22 -6.75
C SER A 231 9.89 4.53 -7.51
N GLU A 232 11.12 4.81 -7.94
CA GLU A 232 11.43 5.98 -8.77
C GLU A 232 10.71 5.91 -10.12
N ALA A 233 10.77 4.74 -10.80
CA ALA A 233 10.06 4.52 -12.05
C ALA A 233 8.54 4.65 -11.88
N THR A 234 7.95 4.07 -10.82
CA THR A 234 6.52 4.21 -10.51
C THR A 234 6.14 5.66 -10.24
N THR A 235 6.99 6.42 -9.55
CA THR A 235 6.77 7.84 -9.28
C THR A 235 6.75 8.67 -10.58
N VAL A 236 7.63 8.35 -11.54
CA VAL A 236 7.61 8.98 -12.87
C VAL A 236 6.29 8.67 -13.58
N VAL A 237 5.85 7.41 -13.58
CA VAL A 237 4.57 7.01 -14.18
C VAL A 237 3.39 7.72 -13.52
N GLU A 238 3.32 7.74 -12.19
CA GLU A 238 2.25 8.36 -11.42
C GLU A 238 2.14 9.86 -11.72
N LYS A 239 3.28 10.59 -11.71
CA LYS A 239 3.31 12.02 -12.04
C LYS A 239 2.85 12.29 -13.47
N THR A 240 3.32 11.50 -14.44
CA THR A 240 2.95 11.65 -15.85
C THR A 240 1.46 11.38 -16.06
N ILE A 241 0.92 10.30 -15.51
CA ILE A 241 -0.51 9.96 -15.67
C ILE A 241 -1.41 10.96 -14.93
N SER A 242 -1.05 11.35 -13.70
CA SER A 242 -1.84 12.30 -12.90
C SER A 242 -1.92 13.68 -13.54
N HIS A 243 -0.91 14.06 -14.33
CA HIS A 243 -0.83 15.34 -15.02
C HIS A 243 -0.77 15.18 -16.54
N ILE A 244 -1.45 14.16 -17.08
CA ILE A 244 -1.34 13.80 -18.49
C ILE A 244 -1.70 14.95 -19.44
N LYS A 245 -2.69 15.78 -19.08
CA LYS A 245 -3.05 16.98 -19.85
C LYS A 245 -1.91 17.98 -19.94
N THR A 246 -1.14 18.15 -18.86
CA THR A 246 0.04 19.03 -18.85
C THR A 246 1.13 18.44 -19.72
N VAL A 247 1.37 17.13 -19.63
CA VAL A 247 2.37 16.45 -20.46
C VAL A 247 2.06 16.65 -21.94
N PHE A 248 0.82 16.42 -22.38
CA PHE A 248 0.41 16.65 -23.78
C PHE A 248 0.41 18.12 -24.18
N ALA A 249 -0.05 19.02 -23.30
CA ALA A 249 -0.05 20.46 -23.59
C ALA A 249 1.36 21.03 -23.80
N PHE A 250 2.38 20.43 -23.17
CA PHE A 250 3.78 20.84 -23.31
C PHE A 250 4.62 19.90 -24.18
N VAL A 251 4.00 18.91 -24.85
CA VAL A 251 4.70 17.92 -25.69
C VAL A 251 5.85 17.24 -24.93
N GLY A 252 5.55 16.79 -23.70
CA GLY A 252 6.51 16.22 -22.76
C GLY A 252 6.60 14.68 -22.79
N GLU A 253 5.95 14.01 -23.73
CA GLU A 253 5.83 12.55 -23.81
C GLU A 253 7.21 11.88 -23.91
N ASP A 254 8.06 12.36 -24.82
CA ASP A 254 9.41 11.80 -25.03
C ASP A 254 10.30 11.98 -23.79
N LEU A 255 10.18 13.12 -23.10
CA LEU A 255 10.92 13.37 -21.86
C LEU A 255 10.48 12.41 -20.76
N ALA A 256 9.17 12.17 -20.63
CA ALA A 256 8.63 11.21 -19.68
C ALA A 256 9.08 9.78 -19.99
N ILE A 257 9.02 9.36 -21.26
CA ILE A 257 9.46 8.04 -21.73
C ILE A 257 10.96 7.85 -21.47
N LYS A 258 11.78 8.87 -21.76
CA LYS A 258 13.23 8.83 -21.49
C LYS A 258 13.53 8.69 -20.01
N SER A 259 12.88 9.48 -19.16
CA SER A 259 13.06 9.43 -17.70
C SER A 259 12.68 8.06 -17.14
N PHE A 260 11.58 7.48 -17.61
CA PHE A 260 11.16 6.13 -17.24
C PHE A 260 12.15 5.05 -17.74
N SER A 261 12.65 5.22 -18.97
CA SER A 261 13.65 4.33 -19.58
C SER A 261 14.94 4.29 -18.76
N ASP A 262 15.47 5.45 -18.36
CA ASP A 262 16.70 5.56 -17.59
C ASP A 262 16.58 4.86 -16.22
N CYS A 263 15.42 5.01 -15.55
CA CYS A 263 15.15 4.32 -14.28
C CYS A 263 15.11 2.79 -14.48
N THR A 264 14.42 2.33 -15.52
CA THR A 264 14.27 0.89 -15.80
C THR A 264 15.60 0.26 -16.23
N ASP A 265 16.46 0.99 -16.94
CA ASP A 265 17.77 0.50 -17.34
C ASP A 265 18.71 0.34 -16.13
N LYS A 266 18.70 1.29 -15.18
CA LYS A 266 19.42 1.14 -13.90
C LYS A 266 18.92 -0.05 -13.09
N GLN A 267 17.59 -0.23 -12.99
CA GLN A 267 16.98 -1.39 -12.35
C GLN A 267 17.48 -2.70 -12.96
N SER A 268 17.57 -2.76 -14.29
CA SER A 268 17.98 -3.97 -15.00
C SER A 268 19.40 -4.44 -14.66
N VAL A 269 20.32 -3.51 -14.35
CA VAL A 269 21.70 -3.84 -13.94
C VAL A 269 21.71 -4.53 -12.58
N ILE A 270 20.95 -4.01 -11.63
CA ILE A 270 20.81 -4.59 -10.28
C ILE A 270 20.17 -5.98 -10.34
N SER A 271 19.11 -6.13 -11.16
CA SER A 271 18.43 -7.41 -11.37
C SER A 271 19.35 -8.51 -11.95
N ARG A 272 20.40 -8.16 -12.71
CA ARG A 272 21.40 -9.14 -13.16
C ARG A 272 22.26 -9.66 -12.00
N GLY A 273 22.61 -8.78 -11.07
CA GLY A 273 23.28 -9.17 -9.82
C GLY A 273 22.40 -10.11 -8.98
N GLU A 274 21.11 -9.82 -8.87
CA GLU A 274 20.12 -10.68 -8.19
C GLU A 274 20.11 -12.10 -8.76
N ALA A 275 20.11 -12.21 -10.10
CA ALA A 275 20.12 -13.49 -10.80
C ALA A 275 21.39 -14.32 -10.52
N LEU A 276 22.56 -13.66 -10.43
CA LEU A 276 23.81 -14.32 -10.04
C LEU A 276 23.77 -14.81 -8.60
N ILE A 277 23.32 -13.99 -7.66
CA ILE A 277 23.23 -14.36 -6.24
C ILE A 277 22.25 -15.51 -6.05
N LYS A 278 21.13 -15.52 -6.79
CA LYS A 278 20.17 -16.63 -6.78
C LYS A 278 20.79 -17.95 -7.25
N GLY A 279 21.56 -17.88 -8.33
CA GLY A 279 22.28 -19.03 -8.89
C GLY A 279 23.35 -19.57 -7.95
N ASP A 280 24.22 -18.69 -7.45
CA ASP A 280 25.29 -19.01 -6.51
C ASP A 280 24.73 -19.58 -5.19
N GLY A 281 23.75 -18.92 -4.58
CA GLY A 281 23.15 -19.37 -3.33
C GLY A 281 22.48 -20.75 -3.44
N THR A 282 21.66 -20.95 -4.48
CA THR A 282 20.98 -22.23 -4.71
C THR A 282 21.97 -23.35 -5.02
N GLY A 283 22.97 -23.06 -5.85
CA GLY A 283 24.00 -24.03 -6.22
C GLY A 283 24.92 -24.38 -5.04
N MET A 284 25.34 -23.39 -4.25
CA MET A 284 26.22 -23.59 -3.09
C MET A 284 25.51 -24.41 -2.01
N PHE A 285 24.23 -24.14 -1.79
CA PHE A 285 23.39 -24.92 -0.89
C PHE A 285 23.31 -26.40 -1.27
N GLN A 286 23.13 -26.69 -2.57
CA GLN A 286 23.14 -28.08 -3.06
C GLN A 286 24.52 -28.71 -3.01
N ALA A 287 25.58 -27.98 -3.37
CA ALA A 287 26.94 -28.49 -3.32
C ALA A 287 27.35 -28.87 -1.89
N VAL A 288 27.08 -28.01 -0.90
CA VAL A 288 27.38 -28.30 0.52
C VAL A 288 26.61 -29.52 1.01
N THR A 289 25.33 -29.63 0.66
CA THR A 289 24.49 -30.78 1.00
C THR A 289 25.04 -32.08 0.41
N ASN A 290 25.49 -32.05 -0.85
CA ASN A 290 25.96 -33.23 -1.58
C ASN A 290 27.39 -33.64 -1.21
N SER A 291 28.31 -32.69 -1.09
CA SER A 291 29.72 -32.93 -0.75
C SER A 291 29.89 -33.49 0.65
N ARG A 292 29.08 -33.02 1.61
CA ARG A 292 29.16 -33.52 2.99
C ARG A 292 28.70 -34.97 3.14
N ARG A 293 27.73 -35.38 2.32
CA ARG A 293 27.24 -36.75 2.24
C ARG A 293 28.33 -37.69 1.70
N SER A 294 29.24 -37.17 0.86
CA SER A 294 30.29 -37.95 0.20
C SER A 294 31.54 -38.26 1.02
N SER A 295 32.06 -37.33 1.83
CA SER A 295 33.45 -37.43 2.33
C SER A 295 33.62 -38.09 3.70
N GLY A 296 32.54 -38.31 4.46
CA GLY A 296 32.64 -38.98 5.77
C GLY A 296 31.32 -39.49 6.37
N GLY A 297 30.18 -38.88 6.04
CA GLY A 297 28.88 -39.29 6.60
C GLY A 297 28.45 -40.70 6.17
N ASN A 298 28.52 -40.99 4.87
CA ASN A 298 28.17 -42.31 4.34
C ASN A 298 29.18 -43.41 4.71
N VAL A 299 30.46 -43.05 4.88
CA VAL A 299 31.51 -44.01 5.27
C VAL A 299 31.37 -44.39 6.75
N ILE A 300 31.12 -43.41 7.62
CA ILE A 300 30.80 -43.66 9.04
C ILE A 300 29.50 -44.45 9.14
N ALA A 301 28.46 -44.04 8.41
CA ALA A 301 27.21 -44.81 8.31
C ALA A 301 27.44 -46.27 7.86
N ALA A 302 28.30 -46.51 6.86
CA ALA A 302 28.66 -47.86 6.44
C ALA A 302 29.36 -48.64 7.57
N VAL A 303 30.22 -48.00 8.36
CA VAL A 303 30.87 -48.62 9.53
C VAL A 303 29.84 -48.97 10.61
N VAL A 304 28.90 -48.08 10.93
CA VAL A 304 27.84 -48.32 11.93
C VAL A 304 26.93 -49.47 11.53
N VAL A 305 26.56 -49.54 10.24
CA VAL A 305 25.69 -50.61 9.73
C VAL A 305 26.43 -51.94 9.65
N THR A 306 27.67 -51.95 9.14
CA THR A 306 28.49 -53.18 9.07
C THR A 306 28.92 -53.71 10.44
N ALA A 307 29.00 -52.85 11.46
CA ALA A 307 29.21 -53.24 12.85
C ALA A 307 27.94 -53.71 13.57
N GLY A 308 26.78 -53.75 12.89
CA GLY A 308 25.51 -54.20 13.44
C GLY A 308 24.87 -53.27 14.48
N ARG A 309 25.36 -52.03 14.61
CA ARG A 309 24.89 -51.07 15.63
C ARG A 309 23.62 -50.31 15.21
N SER A 310 23.34 -50.24 13.91
CA SER A 310 22.10 -49.66 13.37
C SER A 310 21.77 -50.31 12.01
N SER A 311 20.53 -50.17 11.55
CA SER A 311 20.09 -50.70 10.25
C SER A 311 20.20 -49.64 9.15
N GLY A 312 20.41 -50.07 7.91
CA GLY A 312 20.61 -49.16 6.77
C GLY A 312 19.43 -48.19 6.55
N GLY A 313 18.20 -48.63 6.82
CA GLY A 313 17.01 -47.80 6.72
C GLY A 313 16.89 -46.76 7.85
N HIS A 314 17.29 -47.09 9.09
CA HIS A 314 17.32 -46.12 10.19
C HIS A 314 18.38 -45.03 9.96
N VAL A 315 19.52 -45.41 9.39
CA VAL A 315 20.58 -44.47 8.99
C VAL A 315 20.10 -43.52 7.89
N ILE A 316 19.41 -44.01 6.86
CA ILE A 316 18.85 -43.16 5.80
C ILE A 316 17.78 -42.22 6.37
N ALA A 317 16.88 -42.73 7.22
CA ALA A 317 15.87 -41.91 7.88
C ALA A 317 16.51 -40.79 8.71
N ALA A 318 17.55 -41.10 9.51
CA ALA A 318 18.24 -40.11 10.34
C ALA A 318 18.90 -38.99 9.51
N VAL A 319 19.61 -39.36 8.43
CA VAL A 319 20.27 -38.38 7.55
C VAL A 319 19.25 -37.49 6.83
N MET A 320 18.17 -38.07 6.30
CA MET A 320 17.14 -37.30 5.58
C MET A 320 16.35 -36.39 6.52
N SER A 321 15.97 -36.87 7.69
CA SER A 321 15.22 -36.08 8.68
C SER A 321 15.99 -34.86 9.18
N ILE A 322 17.29 -34.99 9.49
CA ILE A 322 18.12 -33.84 9.88
C ILE A 322 18.34 -32.89 8.70
N LEU A 323 18.65 -33.43 7.52
CA LEU A 323 18.91 -32.61 6.34
C LEU A 323 17.70 -31.74 6.01
N PHE A 324 16.53 -32.36 5.78
CA PHE A 324 15.32 -31.62 5.44
C PHE A 324 14.84 -30.74 6.60
N GLY A 325 15.04 -31.14 7.86
CA GLY A 325 14.82 -30.26 9.00
C GLY A 325 15.65 -28.97 8.94
N ALA A 326 16.94 -29.07 8.61
CA ALA A 326 17.81 -27.89 8.45
C ALA A 326 17.41 -27.00 7.25
N ILE A 327 16.92 -27.62 6.17
CA ILE A 327 16.36 -26.90 5.02
C ILE A 327 15.12 -26.10 5.45
N SER A 328 14.23 -26.67 6.27
CA SER A 328 13.01 -25.99 6.73
C SER A 328 13.30 -24.68 7.49
N ILE A 329 14.35 -24.65 8.33
CA ILE A 329 14.78 -23.38 8.97
C ILE A 329 15.18 -22.32 7.94
N THR A 330 15.81 -22.73 6.84
CA THR A 330 16.21 -21.80 5.78
C THR A 330 14.98 -21.20 5.09
N TYR A 331 13.89 -21.98 4.96
CA TYR A 331 12.60 -21.49 4.46
C TYR A 331 11.83 -20.61 5.45
N ALA A 332 12.13 -20.68 6.75
CA ALA A 332 11.56 -19.77 7.76
C ALA A 332 12.17 -18.36 7.74
N ALA A 333 13.33 -18.18 7.10
CA ALA A 333 14.04 -16.90 7.10
C ALA A 333 13.31 -15.75 6.37
N PRO A 334 12.69 -15.95 5.19
CA PRO A 334 11.82 -14.96 4.56
C PRO A 334 10.64 -14.53 5.44
N ASP A 335 9.99 -15.45 6.17
CA ASP A 335 8.85 -15.13 7.03
C ASP A 335 9.24 -14.17 8.17
N MET A 336 10.47 -14.32 8.70
CA MET A 336 11.02 -13.38 9.70
C MET A 336 11.11 -11.93 9.16
N GLN A 337 11.40 -11.76 7.87
CA GLN A 337 11.41 -10.44 7.25
C GLN A 337 9.99 -9.86 7.16
N VAL A 338 9.01 -10.67 6.78
CA VAL A 338 7.59 -10.27 6.74
C VAL A 338 7.11 -9.86 8.14
N PHE A 339 7.50 -10.59 9.19
CA PHE A 339 7.19 -10.21 10.57
C PHE A 339 7.78 -8.86 10.97
N ASN A 340 9.01 -8.57 10.54
CA ASN A 340 9.64 -7.26 10.81
C ASN A 340 8.97 -6.13 10.02
N GLN A 341 8.58 -6.38 8.77
CA GLN A 341 7.81 -5.42 7.97
C GLN A 341 6.43 -5.15 8.59
N ALA A 342 5.74 -6.19 9.09
CA ALA A 342 4.46 -6.05 9.78
C ALA A 342 4.58 -5.29 11.11
N LYS A 343 5.68 -5.46 11.86
CA LYS A 343 5.94 -4.62 13.04
C LYS A 343 6.11 -3.15 12.67
N ALA A 344 6.82 -2.84 11.58
CA ALA A 344 7.01 -1.47 11.11
C ALA A 344 5.68 -0.86 10.60
N ALA A 345 4.95 -1.58 9.74
CA ALA A 345 3.64 -1.16 9.25
C ALA A 345 2.63 -1.00 10.39
N GLY A 346 2.63 -1.94 11.33
CA GLY A 346 1.83 -1.87 12.55
C GLY A 346 2.18 -0.65 13.41
N ASN A 347 3.46 -0.27 13.51
CA ASN A 347 3.84 0.93 14.26
C ASN A 347 3.20 2.19 13.68
N GLU A 348 3.22 2.37 12.36
CA GLU A 348 2.57 3.51 11.69
C GLU A 348 1.05 3.49 11.89
N VAL A 349 0.40 2.34 11.71
CA VAL A 349 -1.05 2.19 11.89
C VAL A 349 -1.46 2.47 13.35
N PHE A 350 -0.77 1.86 14.31
CA PHE A 350 -1.09 2.02 15.73
C PHE A 350 -0.72 3.41 16.28
N LYS A 351 0.25 4.11 15.67
CA LYS A 351 0.54 5.51 15.99
C LYS A 351 -0.66 6.40 15.68
N VAL A 352 -1.31 6.19 14.54
CA VAL A 352 -2.55 6.92 14.17
C VAL A 352 -3.72 6.50 15.05
N ILE A 353 -3.89 5.21 15.34
CA ILE A 353 -4.98 4.73 16.22
C ILE A 353 -4.86 5.31 17.65
N ARG A 354 -3.64 5.45 18.18
CA ARG A 354 -3.41 5.98 19.53
C ARG A 354 -3.36 7.50 19.60
N ARG A 355 -3.27 8.19 18.47
CA ARG A 355 -3.21 9.65 18.43
C ARG A 355 -4.52 10.24 18.95
N GLN A 356 -4.44 11.00 20.03
CA GLN A 356 -5.55 11.78 20.52
C GLN A 356 -5.56 13.14 19.80
N PRO A 357 -6.67 13.50 19.12
CA PRO A 357 -6.78 14.79 18.45
C PRO A 357 -6.88 15.92 19.47
N THR A 358 -6.24 17.06 19.16
CA THR A 358 -6.31 18.26 20.00
C THR A 358 -7.70 18.89 19.97
N ILE A 359 -8.35 18.86 18.80
CA ILE A 359 -9.73 19.28 18.60
C ILE A 359 -10.59 18.02 18.46
N SER A 360 -11.27 17.62 19.53
CA SER A 360 -12.07 16.40 19.55
C SER A 360 -13.52 16.64 19.96
N ASN A 361 -14.44 15.78 19.48
CA ASN A 361 -15.81 15.68 20.00
C ASN A 361 -15.82 14.91 21.34
N ALA A 362 -14.96 15.26 22.30
CA ALA A 362 -14.98 14.63 23.61
C ALA A 362 -16.30 14.95 24.32
N SER A 363 -16.94 13.93 24.88
CA SER A 363 -18.17 14.04 25.65
C SER A 363 -17.97 15.00 26.82
N GLY A 364 -18.59 16.18 26.77
CA GLY A 364 -18.48 17.20 27.82
C GLY A 364 -18.62 18.65 27.34
N GLY A 365 -18.66 18.91 26.04
CA GLY A 365 -18.91 20.25 25.49
C GLY A 365 -20.34 20.75 25.76
N ILE A 366 -20.51 22.06 25.89
CA ILE A 366 -21.81 22.71 26.05
C ILE A 366 -22.60 22.57 24.75
N VAL A 367 -23.81 22.04 24.82
CA VAL A 367 -24.76 21.98 23.70
C VAL A 367 -25.75 23.12 23.84
N LEU A 368 -25.69 24.10 22.93
CA LEU A 368 -26.68 25.18 22.87
C LEU A 368 -27.94 24.65 22.17
N LYS A 369 -29.11 24.85 22.79
CA LYS A 369 -30.39 24.42 22.22
C LYS A 369 -30.81 25.28 21.03
N GLU A 370 -30.54 26.57 21.10
CA GLU A 370 -30.79 27.56 20.06
C GLU A 370 -29.59 28.49 19.98
N ILE A 371 -29.20 28.86 18.76
CA ILE A 371 -28.10 29.77 18.46
C ILE A 371 -28.69 30.97 17.72
N GLU A 372 -28.59 32.16 18.32
CA GLU A 372 -29.00 33.43 17.69
C GLU A 372 -28.01 33.81 16.59
N GLY A 373 -26.73 33.45 16.77
CA GLY A 373 -25.69 33.58 15.76
C GLY A 373 -24.86 34.85 15.90
N ASN A 374 -24.72 35.40 17.10
CA ASN A 374 -23.81 36.52 17.38
C ASN A 374 -22.37 36.01 17.48
N ILE A 375 -21.43 36.57 16.72
CA ILE A 375 -20.03 36.12 16.67
C ILE A 375 -19.09 37.25 17.09
N ASP A 376 -18.31 37.00 18.14
CA ASP A 376 -17.37 37.96 18.72
C ASP A 376 -15.94 37.41 18.65
N ILE A 377 -15.11 38.02 17.82
CA ILE A 377 -13.70 37.65 17.62
C ILE A 377 -12.83 38.67 18.35
N ARG A 378 -12.03 38.23 19.32
CA ARG A 378 -11.24 39.13 20.19
C ARG A 378 -9.75 38.81 20.16
N ASN A 379 -8.96 39.75 19.65
CA ASN A 379 -7.49 39.77 19.68
C ASN A 379 -6.82 38.46 19.17
N ILE A 380 -7.32 37.91 18.06
CA ILE A 380 -6.87 36.62 17.54
C ILE A 380 -5.47 36.73 16.92
N HIS A 381 -4.59 35.84 17.35
CA HIS A 381 -3.31 35.58 16.70
C HIS A 381 -3.25 34.13 16.21
N PHE A 382 -2.81 33.91 14.97
CA PHE A 382 -2.81 32.58 14.38
C PHE A 382 -1.71 32.40 13.31
N SER A 383 -1.09 31.23 13.35
CA SER A 383 -0.21 30.68 12.31
C SER A 383 -0.68 29.27 11.96
N TYR A 384 -0.58 28.87 10.69
CA TYR A 384 -0.90 27.49 10.30
C TYR A 384 0.17 26.51 10.81
N PRO A 385 -0.21 25.29 11.26
CA PRO A 385 0.76 24.30 11.75
C PRO A 385 1.83 23.90 10.73
N SER A 386 1.56 24.05 9.43
CA SER A 386 2.53 23.76 8.38
C SER A 386 3.60 24.84 8.21
N ARG A 387 3.38 26.04 8.76
CA ARG A 387 4.25 27.23 8.65
C ARG A 387 4.09 28.11 9.90
N GLU A 388 4.57 27.63 11.04
CA GLU A 388 4.44 28.34 12.32
C GLU A 388 5.16 29.69 12.33
N ASP A 389 6.27 29.81 11.59
CA ASP A 389 7.10 31.01 11.49
C ASP A 389 6.36 32.23 10.89
N LYS A 390 5.28 32.00 10.14
CA LYS A 390 4.53 33.07 9.47
C LYS A 390 3.18 33.30 10.15
N VAL A 391 3.13 34.36 10.95
CA VAL A 391 1.89 34.83 11.58
C VAL A 391 0.95 35.41 10.53
N ILE A 392 -0.25 34.82 10.40
CA ILE A 392 -1.28 35.23 9.44
C ILE A 392 -2.23 36.27 10.04
N LEU A 393 -2.71 36.02 11.27
CA LEU A 393 -3.57 36.96 12.00
C LEU A 393 -2.79 37.56 13.18
N GLN A 394 -2.85 38.88 13.35
CA GLN A 394 -2.00 39.63 14.29
C GLN A 394 -2.85 40.54 15.18
N GLY A 395 -3.70 39.97 16.04
CA GLY A 395 -4.60 40.74 16.90
C GLY A 395 -5.92 41.10 16.22
N PHE A 396 -6.43 40.18 15.38
CA PHE A 396 -7.67 40.36 14.66
C PHE A 396 -8.87 40.45 15.63
N THR A 397 -9.68 41.51 15.51
CA THR A 397 -10.87 41.75 16.33
C THR A 397 -12.03 42.17 15.42
N LEU A 398 -13.18 41.52 15.56
CA LEU A 398 -14.38 41.79 14.77
C LEU A 398 -15.62 41.29 15.54
N SER A 399 -16.68 42.09 15.56
CA SER A 399 -17.99 41.69 16.10
C SER A 399 -18.99 41.59 14.95
N ILE A 400 -19.78 40.52 14.94
CA ILE A 400 -20.74 40.19 13.87
C ILE A 400 -22.09 39.92 14.55
N PRO A 401 -23.01 40.89 14.55
CA PRO A 401 -24.30 40.74 15.21
C PRO A 401 -25.17 39.64 14.57
N ALA A 402 -26.07 39.06 15.37
CA ALA A 402 -27.03 38.06 14.91
C ALA A 402 -27.88 38.57 13.73
N GLY A 403 -28.03 37.75 12.69
CA GLY A 403 -28.85 38.05 11.51
C GLY A 403 -28.25 39.08 10.54
N LYS A 404 -27.03 39.56 10.78
CA LYS A 404 -26.34 40.54 9.94
C LYS A 404 -25.36 39.89 8.96
N THR A 405 -25.20 40.52 7.80
CA THR A 405 -24.18 40.15 6.81
C THR A 405 -22.96 41.03 6.94
N VAL A 406 -21.83 40.44 7.34
CA VAL A 406 -20.54 41.12 7.43
C VAL A 406 -19.61 40.63 6.32
N ALA A 407 -19.11 41.54 5.50
CA ALA A 407 -18.21 41.24 4.40
C ALA A 407 -16.74 41.54 4.75
N LEU A 408 -15.83 40.61 4.44
CA LEU A 408 -14.39 40.78 4.63
C LEU A 408 -13.71 41.14 3.31
N VAL A 409 -13.04 42.28 3.27
CA VAL A 409 -12.35 42.80 2.06
C VAL A 409 -10.88 43.02 2.38
N GLY A 410 -9.98 42.66 1.46
CA GLY A 410 -8.54 42.82 1.67
C GLY A 410 -7.71 42.16 0.58
N SER A 411 -6.40 42.42 0.56
CA SER A 411 -5.48 41.81 -0.39
C SER A 411 -5.45 40.27 -0.29
N SER A 412 -4.98 39.59 -1.33
CA SER A 412 -4.77 38.14 -1.25
C SER A 412 -3.73 37.81 -0.16
N GLY A 413 -4.01 36.78 0.64
CA GLY A 413 -3.13 36.35 1.73
C GLY A 413 -3.21 37.15 3.04
N CYS A 414 -4.14 38.10 3.19
CA CYS A 414 -4.30 38.86 4.45
C CYS A 414 -5.05 38.12 5.57
N GLY A 415 -5.48 36.87 5.36
CA GLY A 415 -6.08 36.01 6.40
C GLY A 415 -7.61 35.90 6.38
N LYS A 416 -8.32 36.37 5.33
CA LYS A 416 -9.79 36.31 5.24
C LYS A 416 -10.34 34.88 5.41
N SER A 417 -9.91 33.93 4.56
CA SER A 417 -10.37 32.53 4.64
C SER A 417 -9.92 31.81 5.91
N THR A 418 -8.85 32.32 6.55
CA THR A 418 -8.41 31.86 7.87
C THR A 418 -9.44 32.19 8.95
N VAL A 419 -10.15 33.32 8.88
CA VAL A 419 -11.24 33.66 9.80
C VAL A 419 -12.36 32.61 9.72
N ILE A 420 -12.80 32.25 8.51
CA ILE A 420 -13.80 31.18 8.31
C ILE A 420 -13.31 29.85 8.91
N SER A 421 -12.04 29.51 8.71
CA SER A 421 -11.45 28.27 9.23
C SER A 421 -11.44 28.23 10.77
N LEU A 422 -11.24 29.37 11.42
CA LEU A 422 -11.25 29.48 12.88
C LEU A 422 -12.68 29.47 13.46
N VAL A 423 -13.63 30.15 12.82
CA VAL A 423 -15.05 30.14 13.22
C VAL A 423 -15.66 28.74 13.08
N ALA A 424 -15.29 28.00 12.03
CA ALA A 424 -15.65 26.58 11.86
C ALA A 424 -14.89 25.63 12.81
N ARG A 425 -13.96 26.15 13.61
CA ARG A 425 -13.07 25.41 14.52
C ARG A 425 -12.36 24.25 13.81
N PHE A 426 -11.80 24.54 12.64
CA PHE A 426 -10.85 23.65 11.96
C PHE A 426 -9.45 23.76 12.53
N TYR A 427 -9.14 24.93 13.09
CA TYR A 427 -7.92 25.22 13.84
C TYR A 427 -8.28 26.00 15.10
N ASP A 428 -7.41 25.93 16.10
CA ASP A 428 -7.48 26.76 17.29
C ASP A 428 -6.52 27.96 17.16
N PRO A 429 -6.92 29.17 17.60
CA PRO A 429 -6.04 30.33 17.60
C PRO A 429 -4.93 30.19 18.65
N SER A 430 -3.74 30.72 18.35
CA SER A 430 -2.60 30.70 19.29
C SER A 430 -2.83 31.64 20.47
N LYS A 431 -3.47 32.79 20.25
CA LYS A 431 -3.93 33.74 21.28
C LYS A 431 -5.28 34.34 20.89
N GLY A 432 -6.01 34.84 21.89
CA GLY A 432 -7.33 35.43 21.71
C GLY A 432 -8.46 34.40 21.87
N VAL A 433 -9.70 34.86 21.75
CA VAL A 433 -10.90 34.04 21.91
C VAL A 433 -11.92 34.36 20.83
N ILE A 434 -12.68 33.34 20.42
CA ILE A 434 -13.84 33.47 19.53
C ILE A 434 -15.05 33.02 20.33
N LEU A 435 -16.05 33.89 20.41
CA LEU A 435 -17.29 33.66 21.14
C LEU A 435 -18.44 33.55 20.14
N ILE A 436 -19.33 32.58 20.33
CA ILE A 436 -20.64 32.50 19.66
C ILE A 436 -21.69 32.60 20.76
N ASP A 437 -22.60 33.57 20.67
CA ASP A 437 -23.62 33.87 21.67
C ASP A 437 -23.03 33.94 23.10
N ASN A 438 -21.92 34.66 23.25
CA ASN A 438 -21.12 34.82 24.48
C ASN A 438 -20.45 33.55 25.03
N HIS A 439 -20.49 32.42 24.31
CA HIS A 439 -19.80 31.18 24.69
C HIS A 439 -18.55 30.98 23.85
N ASN A 440 -17.44 30.60 24.47
CA ASN A 440 -16.21 30.31 23.74
C ASN A 440 -16.39 29.06 22.89
N ILE A 441 -16.03 29.13 21.60
CA ILE A 441 -16.12 27.99 20.67
C ILE A 441 -15.35 26.76 21.15
N ARG A 442 -14.37 26.94 22.05
CA ARG A 442 -13.59 25.86 22.67
C ARG A 442 -14.40 25.00 23.64
N ASP A 443 -15.35 25.61 24.32
CA ASP A 443 -16.17 24.99 25.37
C ASP A 443 -17.44 24.36 24.79
N LEU A 444 -17.80 24.70 23.54
CA LEU A 444 -18.93 24.12 22.83
C LEU A 444 -18.63 22.71 22.33
N ASP A 445 -19.67 21.87 22.30
CA ASP A 445 -19.62 20.60 21.58
C ASP A 445 -19.39 20.84 20.08
N LEU A 446 -18.37 20.19 19.53
CA LEU A 446 -17.93 20.45 18.15
C LEU A 446 -18.94 19.93 17.10
N LYS A 447 -19.72 18.89 17.43
CA LYS A 447 -20.81 18.44 16.54
C LYS A 447 -21.92 19.47 16.51
N CYS A 448 -22.34 19.99 17.67
CA CYS A 448 -23.31 21.09 17.78
C CYS A 448 -22.84 22.35 17.04
N LEU A 449 -21.60 22.79 17.25
CA LEU A 449 -21.01 23.94 16.55
C LEU A 449 -21.07 23.76 15.03
N ARG A 450 -20.62 22.60 14.52
CA ARG A 450 -20.59 22.35 13.08
C ARG A 450 -21.96 22.07 12.48
N GLN A 451 -22.94 21.61 13.26
CA GLN A 451 -24.34 21.49 12.81
C GLN A 451 -24.98 22.86 12.56
N ASN A 452 -24.62 23.86 13.37
CA ASN A 452 -25.15 25.22 13.25
C ASN A 452 -24.38 26.14 12.28
N ASN A 453 -23.28 25.65 11.71
CA ASN A 453 -22.49 26.38 10.70
C ASN A 453 -22.71 25.77 9.29
N GLY A 454 -23.08 26.59 8.33
CA GLY A 454 -23.02 26.28 6.90
C GLY A 454 -21.77 26.87 6.27
N ALA A 455 -21.09 26.13 5.41
CA ALA A 455 -19.94 26.66 4.68
C ALA A 455 -20.10 26.40 3.18
N VAL A 456 -19.79 27.42 2.38
CA VAL A 456 -19.68 27.32 0.93
C VAL A 456 -18.28 27.79 0.54
N SER A 457 -17.44 26.81 0.17
CA SER A 457 -16.04 27.05 -0.21
C SER A 457 -15.90 27.58 -1.65
N GLN A 458 -14.73 28.16 -1.93
CA GLN A 458 -14.35 28.68 -3.25
C GLN A 458 -14.40 27.61 -4.34
N GLU A 459 -13.84 26.44 -4.05
CA GLU A 459 -13.88 25.27 -4.93
C GLU A 459 -14.73 24.17 -4.27
N PRO A 460 -16.02 24.03 -4.63
CA PRO A 460 -16.92 23.06 -4.03
C PRO A 460 -16.53 21.64 -4.44
N SER A 461 -16.19 20.81 -3.47
CA SER A 461 -15.95 19.38 -3.68
C SER A 461 -17.26 18.59 -3.67
N LEU A 462 -17.50 17.82 -4.73
CA LEU A 462 -18.56 16.83 -4.80
C LEU A 462 -17.98 15.43 -4.59
N PHE A 463 -18.72 14.58 -3.87
CA PHE A 463 -18.41 13.17 -3.70
C PHE A 463 -18.82 12.40 -4.96
N ALA A 464 -18.14 11.28 -5.24
CA ALA A 464 -18.59 10.34 -6.25
C ALA A 464 -19.94 9.73 -5.80
N GLY A 465 -20.90 9.62 -6.71
CA GLY A 465 -22.29 9.29 -6.46
C GLY A 465 -23.23 10.26 -7.18
N THR A 466 -24.53 10.13 -6.91
CA THR A 466 -25.57 10.90 -7.59
C THR A 466 -25.63 12.36 -7.09
N ILE A 467 -26.27 13.24 -7.86
CA ILE A 467 -26.59 14.61 -7.40
C ILE A 467 -27.41 14.56 -6.10
N LYS A 468 -28.37 13.64 -6.01
CA LYS A 468 -29.20 13.43 -4.81
C LYS A 468 -28.36 13.11 -3.57
N ASP A 469 -27.42 12.16 -3.68
CA ASP A 469 -26.53 11.78 -2.57
C ASP A 469 -25.69 12.96 -2.12
N ASN A 470 -25.18 13.71 -3.09
CA ASN A 470 -24.41 14.91 -2.84
C ASN A 470 -25.25 15.98 -2.11
N LEU A 471 -26.54 16.15 -2.39
CA LEU A 471 -27.41 17.09 -1.67
C LEU A 471 -27.71 16.63 -0.24
N LYS A 472 -27.97 15.33 -0.03
CA LYS A 472 -28.24 14.73 1.30
C LYS A 472 -27.10 14.87 2.31
N VAL A 473 -25.88 15.19 1.87
CA VAL A 473 -24.78 15.56 2.78
C VAL A 473 -25.16 16.74 3.69
N GLY A 474 -26.03 17.65 3.24
CA GLY A 474 -26.52 18.77 4.05
C GLY A 474 -27.48 18.35 5.17
N ASN A 475 -28.33 17.36 4.89
CA ASN A 475 -29.25 16.73 5.85
C ASN A 475 -29.56 15.30 5.36
N LEU A 476 -29.08 14.28 6.09
CA LEU A 476 -29.19 12.88 5.69
C LEU A 476 -30.64 12.37 5.71
N ASP A 477 -31.47 12.97 6.57
CA ASP A 477 -32.87 12.60 6.77
C ASP A 477 -33.82 13.38 5.84
N ALA A 478 -33.29 14.17 4.91
CA ALA A 478 -34.10 14.98 4.02
C ALA A 478 -34.91 14.13 3.04
N ASP A 479 -36.20 14.46 2.93
CA ASP A 479 -37.09 13.89 1.92
C ASP A 479 -36.85 14.51 0.52
N ASP A 480 -37.45 13.91 -0.49
CA ASP A 480 -37.26 14.34 -1.89
C ASP A 480 -37.82 15.75 -2.14
N GLN A 481 -38.88 16.15 -1.43
CA GLN A 481 -39.49 17.47 -1.55
C GLN A 481 -38.57 18.56 -0.99
N GLN A 482 -37.94 18.30 0.16
CA GLN A 482 -36.95 19.18 0.79
C GLN A 482 -35.72 19.35 -0.11
N ILE A 483 -35.27 18.26 -0.74
CA ILE A 483 -34.16 18.28 -1.70
C ILE A 483 -34.50 19.14 -2.92
N GLU A 484 -35.69 18.97 -3.50
CA GLU A 484 -36.15 19.77 -4.63
C GLU A 484 -36.30 21.25 -4.26
N ASN A 485 -36.89 21.55 -3.11
CA ASN A 485 -37.04 22.92 -2.60
C ASN A 485 -35.68 23.60 -2.40
N ALA A 486 -34.71 22.91 -1.78
CA ALA A 486 -33.35 23.43 -1.62
C ALA A 486 -32.66 23.66 -2.98
N ALA A 487 -32.85 22.75 -3.93
CA ALA A 487 -32.31 22.90 -5.29
C ALA A 487 -32.98 24.07 -6.05
N MET A 488 -34.28 24.32 -5.86
CA MET A 488 -34.97 25.48 -6.44
C MET A 488 -34.47 26.78 -5.83
N MET A 489 -34.30 26.86 -4.50
CA MET A 489 -33.73 28.03 -3.84
C MET A 489 -32.31 28.34 -4.35
N ALA A 490 -31.51 27.30 -4.61
CA ALA A 490 -30.15 27.43 -5.13
C ALA A 490 -30.07 27.62 -6.66
N ASN A 491 -31.20 27.77 -7.36
CA ASN A 491 -31.26 27.83 -8.84
C ASN A 491 -30.58 26.61 -9.52
N ALA A 492 -30.56 25.46 -8.86
CA ALA A 492 -29.98 24.22 -9.34
C ALA A 492 -31.01 23.32 -10.05
N HIS A 493 -32.27 23.36 -9.61
CA HIS A 493 -33.34 22.48 -10.12
C HIS A 493 -33.44 22.50 -11.66
N ASN A 494 -33.41 23.68 -12.29
CA ASN A 494 -33.60 23.81 -13.73
C ASN A 494 -32.56 23.04 -14.56
N PHE A 495 -31.27 23.10 -14.18
CA PHE A 495 -30.24 22.36 -14.92
C PHE A 495 -30.26 20.87 -14.56
N ILE A 496 -30.58 20.53 -13.31
CA ILE A 496 -30.70 19.14 -12.88
C ILE A 496 -31.81 18.46 -13.69
N SER A 497 -32.97 19.11 -13.83
CA SER A 497 -34.11 18.58 -14.60
C SER A 497 -33.84 18.43 -16.10
N GLN A 498 -32.80 19.06 -16.64
CA GLN A 498 -32.35 18.92 -18.03
C GLN A 498 -31.36 17.76 -18.24
N LEU A 499 -30.82 17.19 -17.17
CA LEU A 499 -29.94 16.02 -17.25
C LEU A 499 -30.79 14.76 -17.53
N PRO A 500 -30.25 13.77 -18.27
CA PRO A 500 -30.97 12.54 -18.62
C PRO A 500 -31.61 11.83 -17.41
N ASP A 501 -30.82 11.67 -16.34
CA ASP A 501 -31.26 10.97 -15.11
C ASP A 501 -31.63 11.93 -13.96
N LYS A 502 -31.75 13.23 -14.26
CA LYS A 502 -32.12 14.28 -13.30
C LYS A 502 -31.28 14.23 -12.01
N TYR A 503 -31.93 14.00 -10.85
CA TYR A 503 -31.25 13.92 -9.55
C TYR A 503 -30.42 12.65 -9.36
N SER A 504 -30.70 11.61 -10.14
CA SER A 504 -29.96 10.35 -10.12
C SER A 504 -28.71 10.37 -11.01
N THR A 505 -28.43 11.48 -11.71
CA THR A 505 -27.22 11.61 -12.53
C THR A 505 -25.97 11.49 -11.66
N GLU A 506 -25.07 10.60 -12.08
CA GLU A 506 -23.75 10.40 -11.48
C GLU A 506 -22.84 11.59 -11.77
N VAL A 507 -22.21 12.15 -10.74
CA VAL A 507 -21.40 13.38 -10.87
C VAL A 507 -19.93 13.02 -11.20
N GLY A 508 -19.51 11.77 -10.97
CA GLY A 508 -18.15 11.28 -11.14
C GLY A 508 -17.16 11.78 -10.07
N GLN A 509 -15.89 11.34 -10.14
CA GLN A 509 -14.87 11.77 -9.16
C GLN A 509 -14.68 13.29 -9.20
N ARG A 510 -14.82 13.96 -8.04
CA ARG A 510 -14.74 15.43 -7.87
C ARG A 510 -15.70 16.22 -8.77
N GLY A 511 -16.76 15.58 -9.25
CA GLY A 511 -17.77 16.20 -10.09
C GLY A 511 -17.30 16.59 -11.49
N PHE A 512 -16.35 15.87 -12.07
CA PHE A 512 -15.70 16.25 -13.34
C PHE A 512 -16.68 16.55 -14.50
N GLN A 513 -17.89 16.00 -14.46
CA GLN A 513 -18.92 16.18 -15.50
C GLN A 513 -19.72 17.49 -15.39
N LEU A 514 -19.58 18.25 -14.30
CA LEU A 514 -20.33 19.49 -14.06
C LEU A 514 -19.45 20.74 -14.21
N SER A 515 -20.06 21.82 -14.71
CA SER A 515 -19.40 23.13 -14.75
C SER A 515 -19.17 23.71 -13.35
N GLY A 516 -18.21 24.61 -13.18
CA GLY A 516 -17.93 25.24 -11.88
C GLY A 516 -19.18 25.89 -11.24
N GLY A 517 -20.00 26.56 -12.05
CA GLY A 517 -21.25 27.18 -11.60
C GLY A 517 -22.34 26.18 -11.19
N GLN A 518 -22.40 25.02 -11.84
CA GLN A 518 -23.29 23.94 -11.42
C GLN A 518 -22.85 23.35 -10.08
N LYS A 519 -21.54 23.08 -9.90
CA LYS A 519 -21.00 22.60 -8.63
C LYS A 519 -21.26 23.57 -7.48
N GLN A 520 -21.11 24.87 -7.72
CA GLN A 520 -21.38 25.90 -6.72
C GLN A 520 -22.84 25.91 -6.27
N ARG A 521 -23.78 25.82 -7.21
CA ARG A 521 -25.21 25.78 -6.90
C ARG A 521 -25.60 24.52 -6.11
N ILE A 522 -24.99 23.37 -6.41
CA ILE A 522 -25.18 22.16 -5.60
C ILE A 522 -24.64 22.38 -4.18
N ALA A 523 -23.47 23.00 -4.02
CA ALA A 523 -22.92 23.33 -2.70
C ALA A 523 -23.80 24.31 -1.91
N ILE A 524 -24.38 25.30 -2.57
CA ILE A 524 -25.35 26.22 -1.96
C ILE A 524 -26.61 25.47 -1.53
N ALA A 525 -27.14 24.58 -2.38
CA ALA A 525 -28.29 23.76 -2.04
C ALA A 525 -28.03 22.89 -0.79
N ARG A 526 -26.83 22.33 -0.62
CA ARG A 526 -26.45 21.62 0.62
C ARG A 526 -26.51 22.52 1.85
N ALA A 527 -25.99 23.74 1.75
CA ALA A 527 -26.01 24.71 2.84
C ALA A 527 -27.45 25.16 3.16
N VAL A 528 -28.30 25.34 2.15
CA VAL A 528 -29.72 25.64 2.32
C VAL A 528 -30.47 24.49 2.99
N LEU A 529 -30.25 23.25 2.54
CA LEU A 529 -30.90 22.05 3.07
C LEU A 529 -30.55 21.81 4.54
N LYS A 530 -29.32 22.14 4.94
CA LYS A 530 -28.86 22.09 6.32
C LYS A 530 -29.52 23.14 7.23
N ASN A 531 -29.99 24.24 6.65
CA ASN A 531 -30.60 25.40 7.33
C ASN A 531 -29.85 25.91 8.59
N PRO A 532 -28.57 26.30 8.48
CA PRO A 532 -27.78 26.77 9.62
C PRO A 532 -28.05 28.24 9.97
N PRO A 533 -28.02 28.64 11.27
CA PRO A 533 -28.11 30.05 11.69
C PRO A 533 -26.88 30.87 11.27
N ILE A 534 -25.70 30.26 11.15
CA ILE A 534 -24.46 30.91 10.73
C ILE A 534 -24.05 30.38 9.35
N LEU A 535 -23.84 31.27 8.38
CA LEU A 535 -23.40 30.95 7.03
C LEU A 535 -22.04 31.57 6.71
N LEU A 536 -21.10 30.73 6.28
CA LEU A 536 -19.72 31.09 5.94
C LEU A 536 -19.53 30.96 4.42
N LEU A 537 -19.24 32.06 3.74
CA LEU A 537 -19.11 32.12 2.28
C LEU A 537 -17.69 32.53 1.91
N ASP A 538 -16.91 31.62 1.34
CA ASP A 538 -15.51 31.85 0.95
C ASP A 538 -15.37 31.93 -0.56
N GLU A 539 -15.32 33.15 -1.11
CA GLU A 539 -15.10 33.43 -2.55
C GLU A 539 -16.00 32.63 -3.51
N ALA A 540 -17.26 32.40 -3.14
CA ALA A 540 -18.20 31.53 -3.84
C ALA A 540 -18.52 31.92 -5.31
N THR A 541 -18.04 33.06 -5.81
CA THR A 541 -18.27 33.57 -7.18
C THR A 541 -16.98 33.80 -7.98
N SER A 542 -15.79 33.48 -7.45
CA SER A 542 -14.51 33.87 -8.07
C SER A 542 -14.17 33.10 -9.35
N ALA A 543 -14.61 31.84 -9.47
CA ALA A 543 -14.23 30.93 -10.55
C ALA A 543 -15.34 30.72 -11.60
N LEU A 544 -16.26 31.68 -11.75
CA LEU A 544 -17.47 31.55 -12.57
C LEU A 544 -17.50 32.49 -13.77
N ASP A 545 -18.09 32.02 -14.88
CA ASP A 545 -18.49 32.86 -16.00
C ASP A 545 -19.63 33.82 -15.60
N SER A 546 -19.81 34.90 -16.36
CA SER A 546 -20.74 36.00 -16.00
C SER A 546 -22.22 35.60 -15.94
N GLN A 547 -22.65 34.56 -16.66
CA GLN A 547 -24.04 34.08 -16.60
C GLN A 547 -24.23 33.19 -15.37
N SER A 548 -23.35 32.21 -15.15
CA SER A 548 -23.38 31.33 -13.97
C SER A 548 -23.27 32.12 -12.68
N GLU A 549 -22.42 33.15 -12.66
CA GLU A 549 -22.24 34.04 -11.52
C GLU A 549 -23.55 34.72 -11.11
N LYS A 550 -24.31 35.30 -12.04
CA LYS A 550 -25.61 35.94 -11.71
C LYS A 550 -26.58 34.96 -11.06
N LEU A 551 -26.60 33.71 -11.53
CA LEU A 551 -27.47 32.67 -10.97
C LEU A 551 -27.01 32.24 -9.58
N VAL A 552 -25.70 32.12 -9.37
CA VAL A 552 -25.09 31.81 -8.06
C VAL A 552 -25.29 32.96 -7.08
N GLN A 553 -25.12 34.20 -7.50
CA GLN A 553 -25.35 35.38 -6.65
C GLN A 553 -26.81 35.44 -6.17
N LYS A 554 -27.79 35.26 -7.07
CA LYS A 554 -29.20 35.19 -6.68
C LYS A 554 -29.50 34.04 -5.70
N ALA A 555 -28.81 32.91 -5.86
CA ALA A 555 -28.93 31.79 -4.95
C ALA A 555 -28.33 32.10 -3.56
N LEU A 556 -27.18 32.78 -3.52
CA LEU A 556 -26.56 33.24 -2.28
C LEU A 556 -27.43 34.28 -1.56
N GLU A 557 -27.95 35.28 -2.27
CA GLU A 557 -28.84 36.30 -1.69
C GLU A 557 -30.05 35.66 -1.00
N LYS A 558 -30.70 34.66 -1.63
CA LYS A 558 -31.78 33.87 -1.00
C LYS A 558 -31.29 33.08 0.21
N ALA A 559 -30.12 32.45 0.11
CA ALA A 559 -29.54 31.64 1.18
C ALA A 559 -29.06 32.47 2.39
N MET A 560 -28.81 33.77 2.22
CA MET A 560 -28.33 34.68 3.27
C MET A 560 -29.46 35.25 4.13
N GLN A 561 -30.71 35.23 3.66
CA GLN A 561 -31.84 35.84 4.35
C GLN A 561 -32.08 35.19 5.73
N GLY A 562 -32.18 36.02 6.76
CA GLY A 562 -32.50 35.60 8.13
C GLY A 562 -31.38 34.84 8.85
N ARG A 563 -30.12 34.95 8.41
CA ARG A 563 -28.96 34.24 8.97
C ARG A 563 -27.83 35.23 9.24
N THR A 564 -26.95 34.89 10.19
CA THR A 564 -25.67 35.60 10.33
C THR A 564 -24.73 35.14 9.23
N VAL A 565 -24.15 36.07 8.48
CA VAL A 565 -23.32 35.73 7.31
C VAL A 565 -21.93 36.35 7.41
N ILE A 566 -20.90 35.53 7.26
CA ILE A 566 -19.53 35.97 6.98
C ILE A 566 -19.26 35.79 5.49
N LEU A 567 -19.14 36.89 4.76
CA LEU A 567 -18.96 36.90 3.32
C LEU A 567 -17.54 37.33 2.95
N ILE A 568 -16.79 36.44 2.31
CA ILE A 568 -15.54 36.79 1.61
C ILE A 568 -15.86 36.78 0.12
N ALA A 569 -15.72 37.91 -0.53
CA ALA A 569 -15.97 38.01 -1.96
C ALA A 569 -14.82 38.73 -2.67
N HIS A 570 -14.48 38.22 -3.85
CA HIS A 570 -13.54 38.88 -4.74
C HIS A 570 -14.23 39.94 -5.61
N ARG A 571 -15.56 39.93 -5.71
CA ARG A 571 -16.34 40.85 -6.55
C ARG A 571 -17.14 41.81 -5.68
N LEU A 572 -16.99 43.11 -5.94
CA LEU A 572 -17.70 44.15 -5.18
C LEU A 572 -19.22 44.06 -5.29
N SER A 573 -19.75 43.58 -6.42
CA SER A 573 -21.21 43.42 -6.62
C SER A 573 -21.88 42.57 -5.53
N THR A 574 -21.14 41.67 -4.89
CA THR A 574 -21.63 40.83 -3.79
C THR A 574 -21.43 41.50 -2.42
N ILE A 575 -20.48 42.43 -2.32
CA ILE A 575 -20.09 43.11 -1.06
C ILE A 575 -20.91 44.37 -0.81
N VAL A 576 -21.35 45.08 -1.87
CA VAL A 576 -22.08 46.37 -1.75
C VAL A 576 -23.34 46.23 -0.89
N ASN A 577 -23.99 45.07 -0.90
CA ASN A 577 -25.24 44.82 -0.19
C ASN A 577 -25.03 44.28 1.25
N ALA A 578 -23.78 44.21 1.75
CA ALA A 578 -23.52 43.79 3.11
C ALA A 578 -23.94 44.88 4.12
N ASP A 579 -24.43 44.48 5.29
CA ASP A 579 -24.78 45.40 6.37
C ASP A 579 -23.55 46.14 6.89
N GLU A 580 -22.42 45.44 6.97
CA GLU A 580 -21.13 45.98 7.39
C GLU A 580 -19.99 45.34 6.60
N ILE A 581 -18.95 46.13 6.32
CA ILE A 581 -17.76 45.70 5.60
C ILE A 581 -16.56 45.94 6.50
N ALA A 582 -15.72 44.92 6.67
CA ALA A 582 -14.46 45.00 7.41
C ALA A 582 -13.27 44.90 6.45
N VAL A 583 -12.43 45.95 6.44
CA VAL A 583 -11.20 46.00 5.64
C VAL A 583 -10.06 45.36 6.43
N VAL A 584 -9.51 44.28 5.88
CA VAL A 584 -8.47 43.45 6.49
C VAL A 584 -7.13 43.68 5.80
N GLU A 585 -6.17 44.22 6.56
CA GLU A 585 -4.79 44.44 6.12
C GLU A 585 -3.81 43.82 7.11
N ASN A 586 -2.82 43.07 6.60
CA ASN A 586 -1.79 42.42 7.40
C ASN A 586 -2.31 41.60 8.61
N GLY A 587 -3.46 40.93 8.45
CA GLY A 587 -4.04 40.10 9.50
C GLY A 587 -4.78 40.86 10.61
N GLN A 588 -5.09 42.14 10.40
CA GLN A 588 -5.86 43.00 11.32
C GLN A 588 -7.03 43.67 10.60
N VAL A 589 -8.11 43.93 11.32
CA VAL A 589 -9.19 44.80 10.85
C VAL A 589 -8.73 46.24 11.04
N LYS A 590 -8.63 47.01 9.94
CA LYS A 590 -8.23 48.42 9.97
C LYS A 590 -9.42 49.36 10.06
N GLU A 591 -10.46 49.08 9.30
CA GLU A 591 -11.63 49.94 9.15
C GLU A 591 -12.88 49.07 9.03
N THR A 592 -13.98 49.55 9.60
CA THR A 592 -15.32 48.95 9.46
C THR A 592 -16.35 50.02 9.10
N GLY A 593 -17.34 49.65 8.31
CA GLY A 593 -18.43 50.56 7.95
C GLY A 593 -19.30 50.03 6.81
N THR A 594 -20.30 50.82 6.42
CA THR A 594 -21.12 50.52 5.23
C THR A 594 -20.37 50.88 3.95
N HIS A 595 -20.87 50.41 2.80
CA HIS A 595 -20.30 50.72 1.49
C HIS A 595 -20.09 52.23 1.27
N SER A 596 -21.10 53.05 1.57
CA SER A 596 -21.02 54.51 1.41
C SER A 596 -19.95 55.12 2.31
N THR A 597 -19.90 54.71 3.58
CA THR A 597 -18.94 55.25 4.55
C THR A 597 -17.50 54.89 4.18
N LEU A 598 -17.25 53.66 3.73
CA LEU A 598 -15.91 53.21 3.36
C LEU A 598 -15.42 53.81 2.03
N LEU A 599 -16.30 54.19 1.11
CA LEU A 599 -15.88 54.91 -0.11
C LEU A 599 -15.26 56.27 0.22
N ASP A 600 -15.77 56.94 1.24
CA ASP A 600 -15.30 58.27 1.66
C ASP A 600 -14.13 58.19 2.65
N THR A 601 -14.14 57.22 3.55
CA THR A 601 -13.16 57.11 4.65
C THR A 601 -11.93 56.28 4.30
N SER A 602 -12.09 55.20 3.51
CA SER A 602 -11.04 54.23 3.24
C SER A 602 -10.39 54.44 1.88
N LYS A 603 -9.11 54.84 1.87
CA LYS A 603 -8.32 54.90 0.64
C LYS A 603 -8.14 53.52 0.00
N PHE A 604 -7.99 52.48 0.81
CA PHE A 604 -7.80 51.12 0.32
C PHE A 604 -9.07 50.58 -0.34
N TYR A 605 -10.22 50.69 0.32
CA TYR A 605 -11.50 50.23 -0.23
C TYR A 605 -11.87 51.01 -1.50
N ASN A 606 -11.72 52.33 -1.51
CA ASN A 606 -11.98 53.16 -2.68
C ASN A 606 -11.04 52.81 -3.85
N SER A 607 -9.75 52.57 -3.59
CA SER A 607 -8.81 52.09 -4.61
C SER A 607 -9.23 50.73 -5.18
N LEU A 608 -9.60 49.78 -4.31
CA LEU A 608 -10.08 48.45 -4.71
C LEU A 608 -11.37 48.54 -5.54
N PHE A 609 -12.27 49.46 -5.17
CA PHE A 609 -13.50 49.75 -5.89
C PHE A 609 -13.23 50.26 -7.31
N ASN A 610 -12.37 51.26 -7.45
CA ASN A 610 -12.04 51.85 -8.75
C ASN A 610 -11.31 50.84 -9.66
N MET A 611 -10.40 50.02 -9.11
CA MET A 611 -9.69 49.01 -9.89
C MET A 611 -10.62 47.94 -10.49
N GLN A 612 -11.65 47.52 -9.76
CA GLN A 612 -12.60 46.51 -10.25
C GLN A 612 -13.62 47.08 -11.24
N ASN A 613 -14.08 48.33 -11.06
CA ASN A 613 -14.97 48.99 -12.02
C ASN A 613 -14.30 49.22 -13.39
N ILE A 614 -13.00 49.46 -13.43
CA ILE A 614 -12.24 49.60 -14.69
C ILE A 614 -12.19 48.28 -15.48
N ARG A 615 -12.22 47.11 -14.81
CA ARG A 615 -12.24 45.79 -15.49
C ARG A 615 -13.57 45.53 -16.20
N VAL A 616 -14.70 45.98 -15.65
CA VAL A 616 -16.05 45.77 -16.25
C VAL A 616 -16.20 46.45 -17.62
N VAL A 617 -15.40 47.48 -17.91
CA VAL A 617 -15.43 48.20 -19.20
C VAL A 617 -14.56 47.53 -20.28
N ARG A 618 -13.58 46.68 -19.90
CA ARG A 618 -12.64 46.06 -20.85
C ARG A 618 -13.13 44.74 -21.46
N ASP A 619 -14.03 44.01 -20.78
CA ASP A 619 -14.53 42.70 -21.24
C ASP A 619 -15.65 42.76 -22.31
N LYS A 620 -15.92 43.94 -22.89
CA LYS A 620 -16.93 44.13 -23.95
C LYS A 620 -16.40 44.09 -25.38
N ARG A 621 -15.17 43.61 -25.64
CA ARG A 621 -14.66 43.46 -27.02
C ARG A 621 -14.14 42.06 -27.31
N GLY A 622 -14.95 41.34 -28.09
CA GLY A 622 -14.53 40.31 -29.04
C GLY A 622 -14.52 38.89 -28.51
N LEU A 623 -15.45 38.06 -28.99
CA LEU A 623 -15.14 37.01 -29.97
C LEU A 623 -16.44 36.29 -30.39
N SER A 624 -16.57 36.15 -31.70
CA SER A 624 -17.58 35.37 -32.42
C SER A 624 -16.91 34.05 -32.79
N GLU A 625 -17.50 32.91 -32.43
CA GLU A 625 -17.13 31.63 -33.05
C GLU A 625 -18.34 30.70 -33.14
N LYS A 626 -18.46 30.11 -34.34
CA LYS A 626 -19.50 29.16 -34.77
C LYS A 626 -19.19 27.79 -34.16
N GLY A 627 -20.19 27.17 -33.53
CA GLY A 627 -20.16 25.74 -33.21
C GLY A 627 -20.54 24.93 -34.44
N ALA A 628 -19.69 23.97 -34.81
CA ALA A 628 -20.03 22.87 -35.71
C ALA A 628 -20.30 21.64 -34.84
N GLU A 629 -21.45 21.01 -35.05
CA GLU A 629 -21.83 19.73 -34.47
C GLU A 629 -21.02 18.60 -35.13
N ILE A 630 -20.44 17.72 -34.32
CA ILE A 630 -19.97 16.40 -34.75
C ILE A 630 -20.71 15.39 -33.90
N GLU A 631 -21.68 14.73 -34.54
CA GLU A 631 -22.32 13.51 -34.08
C GLU A 631 -21.40 12.35 -34.44
N GLU A 632 -20.89 11.61 -33.45
CA GLU A 632 -20.21 10.35 -33.69
C GLU A 632 -20.96 9.24 -32.95
N SER A 633 -21.51 8.32 -33.75
CA SER A 633 -22.28 7.18 -33.29
C SER A 633 -21.33 6.01 -33.03
N LEU A 634 -21.18 5.63 -31.76
CA LEU A 634 -20.57 4.37 -31.39
C LEU A 634 -21.61 3.26 -31.51
N ARG A 635 -21.48 2.42 -32.53
CA ARG A 635 -22.14 1.10 -32.60
C ARG A 635 -21.23 0.10 -31.91
N GLU A 636 -21.72 -0.51 -30.84
CA GLU A 636 -21.14 -1.71 -30.24
C GLU A 636 -21.56 -2.93 -31.07
N ASP A 637 -20.58 -3.63 -31.66
CA ASP A 637 -20.78 -4.94 -32.29
C ASP A 637 -20.69 -6.06 -31.24
N PRO A 638 -21.69 -6.94 -31.13
CA PRO A 638 -21.68 -8.05 -30.17
C PRO A 638 -21.02 -9.29 -30.77
N GLU A 639 -19.69 -9.34 -30.81
CA GLU A 639 -18.93 -10.58 -31.02
C GLU A 639 -17.66 -10.58 -30.15
N GLN A 640 -17.83 -10.55 -28.82
CA GLN A 640 -16.69 -10.52 -27.88
C GLN A 640 -16.42 -11.81 -27.08
N GLU A 641 -17.21 -12.88 -27.21
CA GLU A 641 -16.97 -14.10 -26.40
C GLU A 641 -16.11 -15.18 -27.09
N GLU A 642 -15.90 -15.14 -28.41
CA GLU A 642 -15.04 -16.14 -29.10
C GLU A 642 -13.59 -15.67 -29.34
N HIS A 643 -13.32 -14.35 -29.28
CA HIS A 643 -11.98 -13.80 -29.50
C HIS A 643 -11.06 -13.92 -28.26
N GLU A 644 -11.67 -13.96 -27.05
CA GLU A 644 -10.96 -14.00 -25.76
C GLU A 644 -10.15 -15.29 -25.57
N LYS A 645 -10.70 -16.45 -25.98
CA LYS A 645 -10.00 -17.75 -25.88
C LYS A 645 -8.84 -17.92 -26.87
N ARG A 646 -8.85 -17.22 -28.01
CA ARG A 646 -7.69 -17.20 -28.95
C ARG A 646 -6.60 -16.22 -28.52
N LEU A 647 -6.94 -15.16 -27.76
CA LEU A 647 -5.97 -14.17 -27.27
C LEU A 647 -5.04 -14.76 -26.19
N GLU A 648 -5.55 -15.61 -25.30
CA GLU A 648 -4.78 -16.14 -24.16
C GLU A 648 -3.55 -16.95 -24.59
N ALA A 649 -3.65 -17.75 -25.66
CA ALA A 649 -2.53 -18.55 -26.17
C ALA A 649 -1.45 -17.71 -26.89
N VAL A 650 -1.81 -16.55 -27.44
CA VAL A 650 -0.89 -15.63 -28.15
C VAL A 650 -0.16 -14.69 -27.18
N HIS A 651 -0.73 -14.42 -25.99
CA HIS A 651 -0.17 -13.49 -25.01
C HIS A 651 1.13 -13.97 -24.35
N PHE A 652 1.34 -15.28 -24.13
CA PHE A 652 2.54 -15.78 -23.46
C PHE A 652 3.83 -15.49 -24.26
N PHE A 653 3.78 -15.66 -25.59
CA PHE A 653 4.94 -15.38 -26.46
C PHE A 653 5.18 -13.88 -26.67
N ARG A 654 4.16 -13.04 -26.47
CA ARG A 654 4.31 -11.57 -26.54
C ARG A 654 5.06 -11.01 -25.33
N ILE A 655 5.20 -11.74 -24.22
CA ILE A 655 6.08 -11.35 -23.10
C ILE A 655 7.55 -11.30 -23.56
N TRP A 656 7.92 -12.09 -24.58
CA TRP A 656 9.25 -12.14 -25.19
C TRP A 656 9.50 -10.99 -26.19
N PHE A 657 8.71 -9.91 -26.11
CA PHE A 657 8.76 -8.77 -27.02
C PHE A 657 10.13 -8.07 -27.04
N GLY A 658 10.63 -7.81 -28.25
CA GLY A 658 11.88 -7.07 -28.47
C GLY A 658 13.16 -7.84 -28.13
N LEU A 659 13.10 -9.16 -27.98
CA LEU A 659 14.29 -10.00 -27.77
C LEU A 659 15.00 -10.32 -29.10
N ARG A 660 16.33 -10.23 -29.08
CA ARG A 660 17.20 -10.53 -30.25
C ARG A 660 17.62 -12.00 -30.26
N ARG A 661 18.15 -12.49 -31.39
CA ARG A 661 18.68 -13.87 -31.55
C ARG A 661 19.68 -14.27 -30.45
N MET A 662 20.47 -13.32 -29.94
CA MET A 662 21.40 -13.55 -28.83
C MET A 662 20.70 -13.89 -27.50
N GLU A 663 19.51 -13.36 -27.25
CA GLU A 663 18.76 -13.68 -26.03
C GLU A 663 18.08 -15.05 -26.13
N LEU A 664 17.69 -15.48 -27.33
CA LEU A 664 17.25 -16.85 -27.59
C LEU A 664 18.39 -17.86 -27.35
N LEU A 665 19.62 -17.52 -27.75
CA LEU A 665 20.79 -18.34 -27.45
C LEU A 665 21.05 -18.47 -25.94
N LYS A 666 20.98 -17.35 -25.19
CA LYS A 666 21.10 -17.38 -23.72
C LYS A 666 19.99 -18.22 -23.09
N THR A 667 18.77 -18.14 -23.61
CA THR A 667 17.63 -18.96 -23.16
C THR A 667 17.91 -20.44 -23.40
N ALA A 668 18.45 -20.81 -24.56
CA ALA A 668 18.83 -22.19 -24.86
C ALA A 668 19.90 -22.71 -23.89
N ILE A 669 20.94 -21.91 -23.60
CA ILE A 669 21.97 -22.25 -22.61
C ILE A 669 21.36 -22.41 -21.21
N GLY A 670 20.49 -21.48 -20.80
CA GLY A 670 19.76 -21.55 -19.54
C GLY A 670 18.88 -22.80 -19.42
N SER A 671 18.20 -23.20 -20.51
CA SER A 671 17.39 -24.41 -20.57
C SER A 671 18.21 -25.69 -20.50
N ILE A 672 19.39 -25.75 -21.14
CA ILE A 672 20.30 -26.89 -21.02
C ILE A 672 20.80 -27.02 -19.58
N ALA A 673 21.22 -25.90 -18.97
CA ALA A 673 21.62 -25.87 -17.57
C ALA A 673 20.45 -26.25 -16.62
N ALA A 674 19.22 -25.86 -16.95
CA ALA A 674 18.04 -26.29 -16.21
C ALA A 674 17.78 -27.79 -16.33
N GLY A 675 17.96 -28.36 -17.52
CA GLY A 675 17.87 -29.79 -17.76
C GLY A 675 18.90 -30.57 -16.92
N LEU A 676 20.17 -30.15 -16.96
CA LEU A 676 21.24 -30.75 -16.16
C LEU A 676 20.96 -30.65 -14.66
N SER A 677 20.50 -29.49 -14.18
CA SER A 677 20.08 -29.29 -12.80
C SER A 677 18.88 -30.18 -12.43
N GLY A 678 17.89 -30.32 -13.32
CA GLY A 678 16.70 -31.15 -13.11
C GLY A 678 17.03 -32.63 -12.97
N ILE A 679 17.98 -33.13 -13.77
CA ILE A 679 18.47 -34.51 -13.72
C ILE A 679 19.11 -34.85 -12.37
N SER A 680 19.66 -33.86 -11.65
CA SER A 680 20.28 -34.08 -10.35
C SER A 680 19.33 -34.72 -9.31
N LYS A 681 18.02 -34.42 -9.35
CA LYS A 681 17.03 -34.94 -8.37
C LYS A 681 16.72 -36.44 -8.54
N PRO A 682 16.37 -36.95 -9.74
CA PRO A 682 16.25 -38.40 -9.96
C PRO A 682 17.56 -39.15 -9.69
N VAL A 683 18.68 -38.58 -10.11
CA VAL A 683 20.01 -39.14 -9.87
C VAL A 683 20.28 -39.23 -8.37
N PHE A 684 19.92 -38.21 -7.60
CA PHE A 684 19.98 -38.22 -6.14
C PHE A 684 19.16 -39.37 -5.53
N GLY A 685 17.92 -39.57 -5.98
CA GLY A 685 17.09 -40.70 -5.55
C GLY A 685 17.73 -42.06 -5.84
N PHE A 686 18.31 -42.23 -7.04
CA PHE A 686 19.03 -43.44 -7.43
C PHE A 686 20.22 -43.73 -6.51
N PHE A 687 21.08 -42.74 -6.26
CA PHE A 687 22.25 -42.90 -5.38
C PHE A 687 21.85 -43.19 -3.93
N ILE A 688 20.78 -42.59 -3.41
CA ILE A 688 20.27 -42.92 -2.06
C ILE A 688 19.92 -44.39 -1.96
N ILE A 689 19.13 -44.91 -2.91
CA ILE A 689 18.69 -46.31 -2.89
C ILE A 689 19.90 -47.23 -3.08
N LYS A 690 20.80 -46.93 -4.02
CA LYS A 690 22.02 -47.74 -4.24
C LYS A 690 22.94 -47.77 -3.02
N ILE A 691 23.14 -46.64 -2.34
CA ILE A 691 23.91 -46.60 -1.08
C ILE A 691 23.18 -47.39 0.02
N GLY A 692 21.86 -47.28 0.10
CA GLY A 692 21.03 -48.02 1.06
C GLY A 692 21.10 -49.54 0.89
N VAL A 693 21.10 -50.02 -0.36
CA VAL A 693 21.27 -51.44 -0.69
C VAL A 693 22.71 -51.88 -0.47
N ALA A 694 23.70 -51.07 -0.86
CA ALA A 694 25.13 -51.35 -0.70
C ALA A 694 25.53 -51.63 0.77
N TYR A 695 24.81 -51.09 1.75
CA TYR A 695 25.02 -51.40 3.17
C TYR A 695 24.83 -52.88 3.53
N TYR A 696 24.08 -53.63 2.73
CA TYR A 696 23.80 -55.06 2.96
C TYR A 696 24.75 -55.98 2.17
N HIS A 697 25.67 -55.46 1.36
CA HIS A 697 26.64 -56.24 0.59
C HIS A 697 27.96 -56.46 1.38
N LYS A 698 28.64 -57.59 1.12
CA LYS A 698 29.92 -57.96 1.77
C LYS A 698 31.05 -56.93 1.59
N HIS A 699 31.00 -56.09 0.55
CA HIS A 699 31.99 -55.03 0.25
C HIS A 699 31.43 -53.60 0.45
N ALA A 700 30.50 -53.42 1.39
CA ALA A 700 29.79 -52.15 1.63
C ALA A 700 30.70 -50.91 1.69
N LYS A 701 31.84 -50.95 2.39
CA LYS A 701 32.73 -49.77 2.54
C LYS A 701 33.27 -49.25 1.19
N ARG A 702 33.66 -50.16 0.29
CA ARG A 702 34.26 -49.80 -1.01
C ARG A 702 33.19 -49.33 -2.00
N GLU A 703 32.05 -50.01 -2.05
CA GLU A 703 30.93 -49.62 -2.92
C GLU A 703 30.32 -48.29 -2.50
N VAL A 704 30.04 -48.11 -1.20
CA VAL A 704 29.53 -46.84 -0.66
C VAL A 704 30.50 -45.70 -0.89
N GLY A 705 31.82 -45.94 -0.80
CA GLY A 705 32.85 -44.95 -1.11
C GLY A 705 32.81 -44.45 -2.56
N TRP A 706 32.73 -45.37 -3.53
CA TRP A 706 32.63 -45.01 -4.95
C TRP A 706 31.34 -44.24 -5.28
N TYR A 707 30.20 -44.73 -4.80
CA TYR A 707 28.91 -44.06 -5.01
C TYR A 707 28.87 -42.67 -4.35
N SER A 708 29.54 -42.52 -3.21
CA SER A 708 29.67 -41.25 -2.50
C SER A 708 30.47 -40.22 -3.31
N ILE A 709 31.63 -40.61 -3.86
CA ILE A 709 32.47 -39.71 -4.69
C ILE A 709 31.72 -39.27 -5.95
N ALA A 710 31.08 -40.21 -6.66
CA ALA A 710 30.28 -39.89 -7.83
C ALA A 710 29.15 -38.89 -7.51
N PHE A 711 28.51 -39.08 -6.36
CA PHE A 711 27.47 -38.19 -5.87
C PHE A 711 27.97 -36.77 -5.53
N SER A 712 29.19 -36.61 -4.98
CA SER A 712 29.79 -35.28 -4.77
C SER A 712 30.11 -34.56 -6.07
N LEU A 713 30.60 -35.27 -7.08
CA LEU A 713 30.90 -34.69 -8.39
C LEU A 713 29.63 -34.15 -9.06
N ILE A 714 28.51 -34.86 -8.92
CA ILE A 714 27.21 -34.39 -9.40
C ILE A 714 26.74 -33.15 -8.63
N GLY A 715 27.01 -33.05 -7.33
CA GLY A 715 26.71 -31.86 -6.54
C GLY A 715 27.55 -30.63 -6.95
N LEU A 716 28.81 -30.82 -7.33
CA LEU A 716 29.64 -29.74 -7.88
C LEU A 716 29.18 -29.34 -9.28
N LEU A 717 28.75 -30.30 -10.10
CA LEU A 717 28.16 -30.02 -11.41
C LEU A 717 26.84 -29.23 -11.28
N SER A 718 26.01 -29.57 -10.28
CA SER A 718 24.74 -28.87 -10.05
C SER A 718 24.94 -27.42 -9.62
N LEU A 719 26.01 -27.09 -8.88
CA LEU A 719 26.41 -25.70 -8.58
C LEU A 719 26.59 -24.86 -9.85
N VAL A 720 27.41 -25.35 -10.79
CA VAL A 720 27.66 -24.65 -12.05
C VAL A 720 26.37 -24.53 -12.86
N SER A 721 25.59 -25.62 -12.89
CA SER A 721 24.30 -25.66 -13.59
C SER A 721 23.31 -24.63 -13.05
N HIS A 722 23.21 -24.48 -11.72
CA HIS A 722 22.33 -23.50 -11.08
C HIS A 722 22.74 -22.06 -11.37
N ILE A 723 24.05 -21.77 -11.33
CA ILE A 723 24.57 -20.44 -11.65
C ILE A 723 24.20 -20.06 -13.09
N LEU A 724 24.47 -20.94 -14.05
CA LEU A 724 24.17 -20.70 -15.46
C LEU A 724 22.66 -20.56 -15.71
N GLN A 725 21.85 -21.46 -15.16
CA GLN A 725 20.40 -21.43 -15.32
C GLN A 725 19.81 -20.11 -14.80
N HIS A 726 20.09 -19.75 -13.54
CA HIS A 726 19.48 -18.59 -12.92
C HIS A 726 19.99 -17.29 -13.53
N TYR A 727 21.27 -17.20 -13.88
CA TYR A 727 21.83 -16.01 -14.52
C TYR A 727 21.20 -15.76 -15.89
N TYR A 728 21.19 -16.75 -16.79
CA TYR A 728 20.70 -16.54 -18.14
C TYR A 728 19.19 -16.30 -18.19
N PHE A 729 18.39 -17.05 -17.43
CA PHE A 729 16.95 -16.77 -17.35
C PHE A 729 16.67 -15.42 -16.69
N GLY A 730 17.43 -15.03 -15.67
CA GLY A 730 17.29 -13.73 -15.02
C GLY A 730 17.60 -12.57 -15.97
N VAL A 731 18.70 -12.64 -16.72
CA VAL A 731 19.08 -11.62 -17.70
C VAL A 731 18.03 -11.47 -18.80
N VAL A 732 17.56 -12.60 -19.36
CA VAL A 732 16.57 -12.58 -20.45
C VAL A 732 15.21 -12.12 -19.95
N GLY A 733 14.75 -12.63 -18.81
CA GLY A 733 13.49 -12.25 -18.19
C GLY A 733 13.43 -10.77 -17.84
N GLU A 734 14.50 -10.22 -17.26
CA GLU A 734 14.56 -8.78 -16.94
C GLU A 734 14.56 -7.92 -18.20
N LYS A 735 15.26 -8.37 -19.26
CA LYS A 735 15.28 -7.63 -20.53
C LYS A 735 13.91 -7.62 -21.20
N ALA A 736 13.23 -8.77 -21.19
CA ALA A 736 11.87 -8.90 -21.70
C ALA A 736 10.91 -7.98 -20.93
N MET A 737 10.97 -7.99 -19.59
CA MET A 737 10.15 -7.14 -18.74
C MET A 737 10.45 -5.65 -18.95
N THR A 738 11.71 -5.27 -19.11
CA THR A 738 12.13 -3.90 -19.40
C THR A 738 11.56 -3.42 -20.74
N ASN A 739 11.66 -4.24 -21.78
CA ASN A 739 11.10 -3.91 -23.10
C ASN A 739 9.58 -3.75 -23.03
N LEU A 740 8.89 -4.65 -22.32
CA LEU A 740 7.44 -4.61 -22.15
C LEU A 740 6.99 -3.36 -21.39
N ARG A 741 7.66 -3.04 -20.27
CA ARG A 741 7.36 -1.82 -19.49
C ARG A 741 7.53 -0.56 -20.32
N LYS A 742 8.64 -0.46 -21.07
CA LYS A 742 8.88 0.70 -21.96
C LYS A 742 7.82 0.80 -23.04
N ALA A 743 7.45 -0.32 -23.68
CA ALA A 743 6.44 -0.36 -24.72
C ALA A 743 5.03 -0.02 -24.21
N LEU A 744 4.66 -0.52 -23.02
CA LEU A 744 3.38 -0.19 -22.38
C LEU A 744 3.31 1.29 -22.04
N PHE A 745 4.35 1.82 -21.39
CA PHE A 745 4.38 3.23 -21.01
C PHE A 745 4.39 4.16 -22.23
N SER A 746 5.15 3.84 -23.27
CA SER A 746 5.12 4.59 -24.53
C SER A 746 3.74 4.51 -25.18
N GLY A 747 3.13 3.32 -25.22
CA GLY A 747 1.78 3.13 -25.75
C GLY A 747 0.74 3.96 -25.01
N SER A 748 0.78 3.99 -23.68
CA SER A 748 -0.11 4.82 -22.86
C SER A 748 0.09 6.32 -23.09
N CYS A 749 1.31 6.78 -23.35
CA CYS A 749 1.55 8.19 -23.68
C CYS A 749 1.04 8.56 -25.08
N HIS A 750 1.05 7.63 -26.04
CA HIS A 750 0.64 7.90 -27.43
C HIS A 750 -0.83 7.56 -27.73
N SER A 751 -1.53 6.84 -26.85
CA SER A 751 -2.92 6.41 -27.08
C SER A 751 -3.94 7.55 -26.99
N SER A 752 -3.56 8.74 -26.55
CA SER A 752 -4.46 9.90 -26.41
C SER A 752 -4.22 10.98 -27.46
N THR A 753 -3.31 10.74 -28.41
CA THR A 753 -3.01 11.64 -29.53
C THR A 753 -3.81 11.34 -30.80
N VAL A 754 -4.82 10.45 -30.71
CA VAL A 754 -5.75 10.14 -31.81
C VAL A 754 -7.12 10.69 -31.50
#